data_AF-A0A085LH56-F1
#
_entry.id   AF-A0A085LH56-F1
#
_cell.length_a   1.000
_cell.length_b   1.000
_cell.length_c   1.000
_cell.angle_alpha   90.00
_cell.angle_beta   90.00
_cell.angle_gamma   90.00
#
_symmetry.space_group_name_H-M   'P 1'
#
loop_
_entity.id
_entity.type
_entity.pdbx_description
1 polymer ?
#
loop_
_entity_poly.entity_id
_entity_poly.type
_entity_poly.pdbx_seq_one_letter_code
_entity_poly.pdbx_strand_id
1 'polypeptide(L)'
;MPFVPLEAPMLDFAVLSAAPDRAGLLTPEPFTDGTLHVEPVGDAKDVLWLASSAPARVHRWPGGACGVSGLGMLDDGLFMARAPLRPEQIEALSPDQGQYSRFVIRDGEATVQTDVFGFGTVFEYARDGVAIVSNRAHMVSILLAALGRPPKPDWVYVTASLFSEHGFFAQQNALSRTPVEGVRPSEATDTLLLRAGRLMHRQNPGAGLLTSSDSYDTSLELGVEQIVLAARAAVACASVEQTVVDITAGKDSRLVLGALLGSTGWKDRVSFNTLGAESSPDVRIASTLVDLVGGRFYTGHDESVLRPVTLEWNTDFWLSYYAGEYHRFGAASHSPLGANRTELGVGGACGELFRGFWTEVVQDHIQTSATAAELATRLVSAASQPEWRSHAYLDAVADDLAADLERGAGETLEDMVEDHYLRHRNRSHCGMRGFTLVHERAGGIRCCPATCSLRRAASTMASDPAIASSSTCSPDFTPRSWMCRSAGATPSDGCSGSSGAARSGSCSTSRSLRRPKRGRTPRGVVMCTRHVVARGRRVWSGRRWPGGFTCRRRARCNASRRSACPKSLPPPCSAGWVRSSTPRRAVAISWRCASWPSMRCWRHLPLPRCQDPGCGRTDDPVAPDRGRTLDERRSEAPRAAAASAGPRPGSARHRRSCGDGDDDLLEGGS
;
A
#
# COMPACT_ATOMS: atom_id res chain seq x y z
N MET A 1 -6.39 22.03 -4.69
CA MET A 1 -7.06 20.87 -4.08
C MET A 1 -6.78 20.94 -2.59
N PRO A 2 -7.71 20.57 -1.69
CA PRO A 2 -7.44 20.59 -0.26
C PRO A 2 -6.36 19.57 0.09
N PHE A 3 -5.44 19.96 0.96
CA PHE A 3 -4.45 19.03 1.49
C PHE A 3 -5.05 18.30 2.69
N VAL A 4 -5.25 17.00 2.55
CA VAL A 4 -5.64 16.13 3.68
C VAL A 4 -4.39 15.44 4.25
N PRO A 5 -3.98 15.76 5.49
CA PRO A 5 -2.83 15.15 6.15
C PRO A 5 -3.13 13.71 6.59
N LEU A 6 -2.09 12.90 6.71
CA LEU A 6 -2.17 11.53 7.22
C LEU A 6 -1.89 11.46 8.70
N GLU A 7 -2.63 10.59 9.37
CA GLU A 7 -2.42 10.28 10.77
C GLU A 7 -1.27 9.28 10.99
N ALA A 8 -0.72 9.30 12.21
CA ALA A 8 0.32 8.36 12.62
C ALA A 8 -0.15 6.89 12.42
N PRO A 9 0.69 6.00 11.86
CA PRO A 9 2.15 6.12 11.75
C PRO A 9 2.67 6.86 10.50
N MET A 10 1.82 7.28 9.57
CA MET A 10 2.27 8.06 8.40
C MET A 10 2.65 9.48 8.81
N LEU A 11 3.70 10.03 8.22
CA LEU A 11 4.17 11.41 8.39
C LEU A 11 4.26 12.02 7.00
N ASP A 12 3.43 13.00 6.66
CA ASP A 12 3.64 13.70 5.40
C ASP A 12 4.85 14.61 5.54
N PHE A 13 5.79 14.50 4.60
CA PHE A 13 6.95 15.37 4.56
C PHE A 13 7.37 15.69 3.12
N ALA A 14 8.00 16.85 2.96
CA ALA A 14 8.81 17.15 1.80
C ALA A 14 10.07 17.89 2.25
N VAL A 15 11.22 17.52 1.67
CA VAL A 15 12.45 18.30 1.77
C VAL A 15 12.64 19.05 0.47
N LEU A 16 12.92 20.34 0.57
CA LEU A 16 13.20 21.23 -0.55
C LEU A 16 14.61 21.76 -0.41
N SER A 17 15.34 21.81 -1.53
CA SER A 17 16.59 22.54 -1.66
C SER A 17 16.47 23.55 -2.80
N ALA A 18 16.93 24.78 -2.59
CA ALA A 18 17.08 25.75 -3.67
C ALA A 18 18.56 26.17 -3.86
N ALA A 19 18.88 26.83 -4.97
CA ALA A 19 20.19 27.42 -5.17
C ALA A 19 20.36 28.66 -4.25
N PRO A 20 21.59 29.07 -3.88
CA PRO A 20 21.80 30.18 -2.93
C PRO A 20 21.17 31.52 -3.35
N ASP A 21 21.09 31.80 -4.65
CA ASP A 21 20.39 32.94 -5.24
C ASP A 21 18.86 32.88 -5.08
N ARG A 22 18.32 31.76 -4.60
CA ARG A 22 16.90 31.43 -4.46
C ARG A 22 16.47 31.11 -3.03
N ALA A 23 17.35 31.32 -2.05
CA ALA A 23 17.07 31.01 -0.64
C ALA A 23 15.82 31.73 -0.09
N GLY A 24 15.53 32.93 -0.59
CA GLY A 24 14.36 33.73 -0.20
C GLY A 24 13.07 33.46 -0.99
N LEU A 25 12.97 32.38 -1.78
CA LEU A 25 11.74 32.06 -2.53
C LEU A 25 10.59 31.54 -1.66
N LEU A 26 10.85 31.12 -0.42
CA LEU A 26 9.83 30.70 0.54
C LEU A 26 9.86 31.61 1.77
N THR A 27 8.67 31.96 2.26
CA THR A 27 8.47 32.51 3.59
C THR A 27 8.07 31.40 4.56
N PRO A 28 8.52 31.42 5.84
CA PRO A 28 8.02 30.52 6.86
C PRO A 28 6.59 30.93 7.25
N GLU A 29 5.62 30.43 6.51
CA GLU A 29 4.19 30.61 6.75
C GLU A 29 3.48 29.25 6.77
N PRO A 30 2.35 29.09 7.50
CA PRO A 30 1.51 27.92 7.38
C PRO A 30 0.93 27.83 5.97
N PHE A 31 1.39 26.85 5.19
CA PHE A 31 0.79 26.51 3.92
C PHE A 31 -0.50 25.73 4.16
N THR A 32 -1.46 25.89 3.24
CA THR A 32 -2.79 25.25 3.24
C THR A 32 -3.47 25.27 4.61
N ASP A 33 -4.32 26.26 4.88
CA ASP A 33 -5.23 26.34 6.06
C ASP A 33 -4.66 26.03 7.47
N GLY A 34 -3.32 26.00 7.63
CA GLY A 34 -2.64 25.58 8.87
C GLY A 34 -2.27 24.10 8.92
N THR A 35 -2.58 23.31 7.89
CA THR A 35 -2.31 21.86 7.83
C THR A 35 -0.90 21.48 7.36
N LEU A 36 -0.13 22.42 6.80
CA LEU A 36 1.27 22.18 6.40
C LEU A 36 2.22 23.24 6.96
N HIS A 37 3.15 22.78 7.81
CA HIS A 37 4.21 23.64 8.38
C HIS A 37 5.45 23.58 7.50
N VAL A 38 6.01 24.73 7.13
CA VAL A 38 7.24 24.84 6.35
C VAL A 38 8.25 25.71 7.09
N GLU A 39 9.46 25.18 7.30
CA GLU A 39 10.52 25.83 8.05
C GLU A 39 11.90 25.59 7.40
N PRO A 40 12.86 26.52 7.53
CA PRO A 40 14.24 26.26 7.15
C PRO A 40 14.91 25.28 8.15
N VAL A 41 15.85 24.47 7.68
CA VAL A 41 16.61 23.53 8.51
C VAL A 41 18.12 23.71 8.26
N GLY A 42 18.87 24.01 9.32
CA GLY A 42 20.29 24.37 9.25
C GLY A 42 20.52 25.82 9.64
N ASP A 43 21.68 26.37 9.27
CA ASP A 43 21.91 27.81 9.34
C ASP A 43 21.11 28.51 8.24
N ALA A 44 20.77 29.80 8.40
CA ALA A 44 20.02 30.57 7.39
C ALA A 44 20.74 30.76 6.02
N LYS A 45 21.94 30.19 5.86
CA LYS A 45 22.68 30.08 4.60
C LYS A 45 22.43 28.75 3.89
N ASP A 46 21.99 27.73 4.62
CA ASP A 46 21.64 26.43 4.10
C ASP A 46 20.28 26.51 3.44
N VAL A 47 20.24 26.21 2.15
CA VAL A 47 19.06 26.44 1.32
C VAL A 47 18.04 25.31 1.43
N LEU A 48 17.94 24.71 2.61
CA LEU A 48 17.13 23.54 2.91
C LEU A 48 15.90 23.91 3.72
N TRP A 49 14.76 23.41 3.26
CA TRP A 49 13.45 23.62 3.88
C TRP A 49 12.79 22.28 4.11
N LEU A 50 12.12 22.13 5.25
CA LEU A 50 11.30 20.98 5.60
C LEU A 50 9.84 21.42 5.66
N ALA A 51 9.01 20.75 4.85
CA ALA A 51 7.55 20.80 4.94
C ALA A 51 7.05 19.56 5.67
N SER A 52 6.15 19.70 6.65
CA SER A 52 5.49 18.54 7.28
C SER A 52 4.11 18.84 7.84
N SER A 53 3.21 17.85 7.77
CA SER A 53 1.87 17.89 8.38
C SER A 53 1.88 17.69 9.91
N ALA A 54 2.98 17.17 10.47
CA ALA A 54 3.09 16.90 11.90
C ALA A 54 4.50 17.24 12.42
N PRO A 55 4.88 18.52 12.54
CA PRO A 55 6.22 18.94 12.92
C PRO A 55 6.66 18.40 14.29
N ALA A 56 5.73 18.12 15.20
CA ALA A 56 6.01 17.50 16.50
C ALA A 56 6.50 16.04 16.42
N ARG A 57 6.41 15.39 15.25
CA ARG A 57 6.93 14.03 14.98
C ARG A 57 8.27 14.03 14.24
N VAL A 58 8.80 15.20 13.91
CA VAL A 58 10.16 15.39 13.38
C VAL A 58 11.13 15.58 14.54
N HIS A 59 12.21 14.81 14.56
CA HIS A 59 13.31 15.02 15.51
C HIS A 59 14.22 16.12 14.99
N ARG A 60 14.66 17.02 15.87
CA ARG A 60 15.50 18.19 15.53
C ARG A 60 16.66 18.32 16.50
N TRP A 61 17.79 18.78 15.98
CA TRP A 61 18.99 19.12 16.74
C TRP A 61 19.65 20.36 16.10
N PRO A 62 20.64 21.00 16.74
CA PRO A 62 21.36 22.11 16.13
C PRO A 62 21.98 21.70 14.79
N GLY A 63 21.55 22.34 13.69
CA GLY A 63 22.03 22.06 12.34
C GLY A 63 21.36 20.89 11.60
N GLY A 64 20.28 20.28 12.12
CA GLY A 64 19.64 19.18 11.41
C GLY A 64 18.26 18.72 11.92
N ALA A 65 17.62 17.88 11.11
CA ALA A 65 16.32 17.29 11.39
C ALA A 65 16.16 15.93 10.71
N CYS A 66 15.36 15.03 11.27
CA CYS A 66 15.05 13.74 10.67
C CYS A 66 13.63 13.25 11.01
N GLY A 67 13.11 12.36 10.17
CA GLY A 67 11.77 11.82 10.33
C GLY A 67 11.53 10.57 9.51
N VAL A 68 10.51 9.81 9.91
CA VAL A 68 10.06 8.57 9.27
C VAL A 68 8.55 8.60 9.14
N SER A 69 8.07 8.13 8.00
CA SER A 69 6.66 7.93 7.69
C SER A 69 6.41 6.44 7.48
N GLY A 70 5.51 5.84 8.27
CA GLY A 70 5.13 4.44 8.14
C GLY A 70 5.74 3.52 9.20
N LEU A 71 6.11 2.31 8.77
CA LEU A 71 6.37 1.14 9.62
C LEU A 71 7.68 0.48 9.18
N GLY A 72 8.47 -0.04 10.12
CA GLY A 72 9.74 -0.71 9.80
C GLY A 72 10.23 -1.61 10.91
N MET A 73 11.20 -2.46 10.60
CA MET A 73 11.85 -3.33 11.57
C MET A 73 13.14 -2.67 12.09
N LEU A 74 13.34 -2.79 13.40
CA LEU A 74 14.61 -2.56 14.10
C LEU A 74 15.07 -3.90 14.72
N ASP A 75 16.31 -3.95 15.21
CA ASP A 75 16.86 -5.14 15.88
C ASP A 75 16.02 -5.60 17.09
N ASP A 76 15.31 -4.67 17.76
CA ASP A 76 14.43 -4.93 18.90
C ASP A 76 12.95 -5.20 18.51
N GLY A 77 12.62 -5.15 17.21
CA GLY A 77 11.33 -5.57 16.66
C GLY A 77 10.62 -4.52 15.82
N LEU A 78 9.28 -4.60 15.76
CA LEU A 78 8.46 -3.71 14.92
C LEU A 78 8.39 -2.30 15.51
N PHE A 79 8.84 -1.34 14.72
CA PHE A 79 8.68 0.08 14.95
C PHE A 79 7.45 0.68 14.22
N MET A 80 6.75 1.59 14.89
CA MET A 80 5.72 2.44 14.29
C MET A 80 6.05 3.91 14.53
N ALA A 81 6.04 4.74 13.48
CA ALA A 81 6.45 6.15 13.54
C ALA A 81 5.46 7.10 14.24
N ARG A 82 5.10 6.80 15.49
CA ARG A 82 4.18 7.60 16.33
C ARG A 82 4.87 8.77 17.04
N ALA A 83 6.15 8.60 17.35
CA ALA A 83 6.99 9.60 18.01
C ALA A 83 8.23 9.90 17.14
N PRO A 84 8.92 11.04 17.34
CA PRO A 84 10.21 11.30 16.70
C PRO A 84 11.23 10.20 16.97
N LEU A 85 11.95 9.76 15.94
CA LEU A 85 13.14 8.92 16.08
C LEU A 85 14.41 9.76 16.07
N ARG A 86 15.42 9.34 16.83
CA ARG A 86 16.78 9.88 16.71
C ARG A 86 17.47 9.35 15.44
N PRO A 87 18.48 10.05 14.90
CA PRO A 87 19.15 9.66 13.66
C PRO A 87 19.66 8.21 13.67
N GLU A 88 20.23 7.74 14.78
CA GLU A 88 20.80 6.39 14.87
C GLU A 88 19.73 5.30 14.74
N GLN A 89 18.52 5.57 15.26
CA GLN A 89 17.38 4.67 15.14
C GLN A 89 16.78 4.69 13.73
N ILE A 90 16.84 5.83 13.05
CA ILE A 90 16.42 5.95 11.65
C ILE A 90 17.39 5.18 10.74
N GLU A 91 18.70 5.33 10.97
CA GLU A 91 19.76 4.65 10.22
C GLU A 91 19.69 3.13 10.39
N ALA A 92 19.40 2.65 11.61
CA ALA A 92 19.22 1.24 11.96
C ALA A 92 17.93 0.58 11.43
N LEU A 93 17.03 1.31 10.75
CA LEU A 93 15.88 0.70 10.09
C LEU A 93 16.33 -0.30 9.02
N SER A 94 15.83 -1.53 9.11
CA SER A 94 16.08 -2.55 8.10
C SER A 94 15.57 -2.10 6.72
N PRO A 95 16.41 -2.14 5.67
CA PRO A 95 16.04 -1.66 4.33
C PRO A 95 15.05 -2.58 3.62
N ASP A 96 14.99 -3.87 3.96
CA ASP A 96 14.13 -4.90 3.37
C ASP A 96 12.91 -5.27 4.22
N GLN A 97 12.82 -4.79 5.46
CA GLN A 97 11.73 -5.12 6.37
C GLN A 97 10.94 -3.87 6.81
N GLY A 98 10.03 -3.42 5.95
CA GLY A 98 9.13 -2.34 6.30
C GLY A 98 8.22 -1.87 5.18
N GLN A 99 7.60 -0.73 5.45
CA GLN A 99 6.82 0.10 4.54
C GLN A 99 7.02 1.53 5.03
N TYR A 100 8.12 2.16 4.60
CA TYR A 100 8.49 3.47 5.14
C TYR A 100 9.24 4.35 4.14
N SER A 101 9.04 5.67 4.29
CA SER A 101 9.94 6.70 3.77
C SER A 101 10.62 7.41 4.93
N ARG A 102 11.91 7.71 4.79
CA ARG A 102 12.73 8.40 5.80
C ARG A 102 13.48 9.58 5.18
N PHE A 103 13.75 10.60 5.99
CA PHE A 103 14.67 11.68 5.63
C PHE A 103 15.63 12.00 6.78
N VAL A 104 16.84 12.45 6.43
CA VAL A 104 17.84 13.00 7.36
C VAL A 104 18.44 14.25 6.73
N ILE A 105 18.43 15.37 7.47
CA ILE A 105 19.03 16.64 7.10
C ILE A 105 20.17 16.93 8.08
N ARG A 106 21.39 17.15 7.57
CA ARG A 106 22.57 17.56 8.33
C ARG A 106 23.57 18.25 7.42
N ASP A 107 24.40 19.13 7.97
CA ASP A 107 25.59 19.68 7.29
C ASP A 107 25.27 20.36 5.92
N GLY A 108 24.08 20.96 5.79
CA GLY A 108 23.60 21.58 4.55
C GLY A 108 23.23 20.61 3.42
N GLU A 109 23.10 19.31 3.72
CA GLU A 109 22.70 18.24 2.82
C GLU A 109 21.49 17.48 3.40
N ALA A 110 20.59 17.04 2.52
CA ALA A 110 19.47 16.19 2.90
C ALA A 110 19.52 14.86 2.15
N THR A 111 19.29 13.75 2.84
CA THR A 111 19.05 12.44 2.25
C THR A 111 17.60 12.03 2.44
N VAL A 112 17.00 11.42 1.42
CA VAL A 112 15.66 10.82 1.46
C VAL A 112 15.72 9.42 0.86
N GLN A 113 15.04 8.47 1.49
CA GLN A 113 15.10 7.05 1.13
C GLN A 113 13.80 6.33 1.49
N THR A 114 13.53 5.21 0.85
CA THR A 114 12.43 4.28 1.13
C THR A 114 12.97 2.87 1.46
N ASP A 115 12.12 1.98 1.95
CA ASP A 115 12.37 0.52 1.88
C ASP A 115 12.68 0.09 0.42
N VAL A 116 13.43 -1.01 0.23
CA VAL A 116 13.94 -1.44 -1.10
C VAL A 116 12.86 -1.94 -2.06
N PHE A 117 11.65 -2.21 -1.57
CA PHE A 117 10.48 -2.49 -2.41
C PHE A 117 9.74 -1.22 -2.81
N GLY A 118 10.12 -0.08 -2.22
CA GLY A 118 9.56 1.23 -2.49
C GLY A 118 8.12 1.39 -2.01
N PHE A 119 7.72 0.66 -0.97
CA PHE A 119 6.37 0.74 -0.40
C PHE A 119 6.11 2.07 0.30
N GLY A 120 7.13 2.67 0.91
CA GLY A 120 7.12 4.07 1.30
C GLY A 120 7.39 5.02 0.14
N THR A 121 6.55 4.99 -0.90
CA THR A 121 6.76 5.74 -2.16
C THR A 121 7.21 7.19 -1.95
N VAL A 122 8.26 7.58 -2.68
CA VAL A 122 8.82 8.93 -2.71
C VAL A 122 8.70 9.49 -4.12
N PHE A 123 8.49 10.80 -4.20
CA PHE A 123 8.34 11.58 -5.42
C PHE A 123 9.37 12.71 -5.43
N GLU A 124 9.83 13.07 -6.62
CA GLU A 124 10.91 14.01 -6.85
C GLU A 124 10.57 15.04 -7.93
N TYR A 125 11.21 16.20 -7.83
CA TYR A 125 11.23 17.27 -8.83
C TYR A 125 12.60 17.95 -8.77
N ALA A 126 13.23 18.20 -9.92
CA ALA A 126 14.47 18.97 -9.99
C ALA A 126 14.53 19.83 -11.26
N ARG A 127 14.46 21.17 -11.12
CA ARG A 127 14.51 22.10 -12.26
C ARG A 127 14.94 23.52 -11.86
N ASP A 128 15.82 24.12 -12.65
CA ASP A 128 16.32 25.49 -12.50
C ASP A 128 16.92 25.81 -11.12
N GLY A 129 17.66 24.90 -10.49
CA GLY A 129 18.21 25.14 -9.14
C GLY A 129 17.15 25.12 -8.04
N VAL A 130 16.07 24.36 -8.24
CA VAL A 130 15.16 23.92 -7.18
C VAL A 130 15.05 22.40 -7.26
N ALA A 131 15.24 21.73 -6.14
CA ALA A 131 14.99 20.30 -5.95
C ALA A 131 13.95 20.12 -4.83
N ILE A 132 12.98 19.23 -5.02
CA ILE A 132 11.96 18.89 -4.03
C ILE A 132 11.83 17.37 -4.01
N VAL A 133 11.83 16.78 -2.83
CA VAL A 133 11.57 15.36 -2.63
C VAL A 133 10.55 15.18 -1.51
N SER A 134 9.53 14.36 -1.74
CA SER A 134 8.38 14.20 -0.83
C SER A 134 7.80 12.80 -0.89
N ASN A 135 7.20 12.30 0.20
CA ASN A 135 6.39 11.09 0.14
C ASN A 135 4.94 11.31 -0.35
N ARG A 136 4.62 12.52 -0.85
CA ARG A 136 3.32 12.90 -1.42
C ARG A 136 3.51 13.78 -2.66
N ALA A 137 3.15 13.31 -3.85
CA ALA A 137 3.17 14.13 -5.07
C ALA A 137 2.31 15.41 -4.96
N HIS A 138 1.23 15.36 -4.18
CA HIS A 138 0.43 16.56 -3.88
C HIS A 138 1.20 17.63 -3.10
N MET A 139 2.10 17.25 -2.18
CA MET A 139 2.95 18.23 -1.48
C MET A 139 3.98 18.87 -2.40
N VAL A 140 4.56 18.10 -3.33
CA VAL A 140 5.42 18.68 -4.39
C VAL A 140 4.64 19.73 -5.18
N SER A 141 3.39 19.43 -5.52
CA SER A 141 2.49 20.36 -6.23
C SER A 141 2.19 21.65 -5.45
N ILE A 142 1.97 21.54 -4.13
CA ILE A 142 1.75 22.69 -3.23
C ILE A 142 3.01 23.56 -3.16
N LEU A 143 4.19 22.95 -2.97
CA LEU A 143 5.46 23.67 -2.90
C LEU A 143 5.84 24.31 -4.25
N LEU A 144 5.55 23.67 -5.38
CA LEU A 144 5.72 24.29 -6.70
C LEU A 144 4.85 25.53 -6.85
N ALA A 145 3.57 25.45 -6.46
CA ALA A 145 2.68 26.62 -6.48
C ALA A 145 3.19 27.75 -5.56
N ALA A 146 3.69 27.42 -4.36
CA ALA A 146 4.29 28.37 -3.43
C ALA A 146 5.50 29.11 -4.02
N LEU A 147 6.34 28.42 -4.79
CA LEU A 147 7.48 28.98 -5.50
C LEU A 147 7.10 29.78 -6.78
N GLY A 148 5.82 30.11 -6.97
CA GLY A 148 5.32 30.80 -8.17
C GLY A 148 5.35 29.94 -9.44
N ARG A 149 5.44 28.61 -9.30
CA ARG A 149 5.52 27.64 -10.40
C ARG A 149 4.26 26.76 -10.40
N PRO A 150 3.10 27.26 -10.84
CA PRO A 150 1.86 26.48 -10.79
C PRO A 150 2.02 25.12 -11.50
N PRO A 151 1.63 24.01 -10.86
CA PRO A 151 1.65 22.67 -11.46
C PRO A 151 0.96 22.64 -12.82
N LYS A 152 1.57 21.96 -13.79
CA LYS A 152 1.04 21.74 -15.13
C LYS A 152 0.70 20.26 -15.33
N PRO A 153 -0.33 19.92 -16.12
CA PRO A 153 -0.66 18.53 -16.42
C PRO A 153 0.42 17.89 -17.30
N ASP A 154 0.85 16.68 -16.96
CA ASP A 154 1.62 15.82 -17.85
C ASP A 154 0.65 15.08 -18.80
N TRP A 155 0.60 15.54 -20.05
CA TRP A 155 -0.36 14.99 -21.02
C TRP A 155 -0.06 13.57 -21.48
N VAL A 156 1.18 13.09 -21.35
CA VAL A 156 1.52 11.69 -21.66
C VAL A 156 0.97 10.79 -20.56
N TYR A 157 1.18 11.15 -19.29
CA TYR A 157 0.56 10.47 -18.15
C TYR A 157 -0.97 10.46 -18.22
N VAL A 158 -1.58 11.62 -18.48
CA VAL A 158 -3.05 11.75 -18.59
C VAL A 158 -3.60 10.88 -19.72
N THR A 159 -2.89 10.81 -20.85
CA THR A 159 -3.23 9.89 -21.94
C THR A 159 -3.11 8.43 -21.48
N ALA A 160 -1.97 8.04 -20.89
CA ALA A 160 -1.71 6.68 -20.37
C ALA A 160 -2.74 6.20 -19.33
N SER A 161 -3.35 7.12 -18.59
CA SER A 161 -4.35 6.83 -17.56
C SER A 161 -5.78 6.70 -18.10
N LEU A 162 -6.07 7.24 -19.30
CA LEU A 162 -7.43 7.36 -19.83
C LEU A 162 -7.68 6.63 -21.16
N PHE A 163 -6.63 6.24 -21.89
CA PHE A 163 -6.78 5.63 -23.21
C PHE A 163 -7.29 4.17 -23.23
N SER A 164 -7.36 3.52 -22.06
CA SER A 164 -7.60 2.09 -21.94
C SER A 164 -8.34 1.69 -20.66
N GLU A 165 -9.15 0.64 -20.76
CA GLU A 165 -9.70 -0.11 -19.60
C GLU A 165 -8.83 -1.34 -19.24
N HIS A 166 -7.76 -1.61 -20.00
CA HIS A 166 -6.93 -2.79 -19.81
C HIS A 166 -6.26 -2.75 -18.44
N GLY A 167 -6.25 -3.89 -17.74
CA GLY A 167 -5.84 -3.96 -16.33
C GLY A 167 -4.42 -3.43 -16.06
N PHE A 168 -3.53 -3.51 -17.05
CA PHE A 168 -2.17 -2.98 -17.02
C PHE A 168 -2.12 -1.46 -16.80
N PHE A 169 -3.00 -0.70 -17.47
CA PHE A 169 -3.03 0.77 -17.45
C PHE A 169 -4.13 1.34 -16.54
N ALA A 170 -5.28 0.67 -16.46
CA ALA A 170 -6.50 1.23 -15.85
C ALA A 170 -6.59 1.07 -14.32
N GLN A 171 -5.63 0.40 -13.67
CA GLN A 171 -5.69 0.13 -12.22
C GLN A 171 -4.85 1.11 -11.40
N GLN A 172 -3.67 1.46 -11.90
CA GLN A 172 -2.72 2.38 -11.29
C GLN A 172 -1.78 2.90 -12.38
N ASN A 173 -0.86 3.78 -12.01
CA ASN A 173 0.22 4.23 -12.88
C ASN A 173 1.02 3.06 -13.50
N ALA A 174 1.38 3.21 -14.78
CA ALA A 174 2.16 2.25 -15.57
C ALA A 174 3.44 2.87 -16.18
N LEU A 175 3.74 4.13 -15.88
CA LEU A 175 4.88 4.90 -16.38
C LEU A 175 5.60 5.62 -15.22
N SER A 176 6.86 5.98 -15.39
CA SER A 176 7.65 6.75 -14.40
C SER A 176 7.37 8.26 -14.47
N ARG A 177 6.09 8.59 -14.56
CA ARG A 177 5.52 9.93 -14.55
C ARG A 177 4.48 10.05 -13.44
N THR A 178 4.05 11.27 -13.15
CA THR A 178 2.85 11.55 -12.36
C THR A 178 1.93 12.44 -13.20
N PRO A 179 0.72 12.83 -12.74
CA PRO A 179 -0.09 13.80 -13.48
C PRO A 179 0.52 15.20 -13.60
N VAL A 180 1.65 15.48 -12.94
CA VAL A 180 2.27 16.81 -12.88
C VAL A 180 3.60 16.84 -13.64
N GLU A 181 3.72 17.77 -14.60
CA GLU A 181 4.90 17.95 -15.45
C GLU A 181 6.18 18.09 -14.62
N GLY A 182 7.11 17.16 -14.80
CA GLY A 182 8.42 17.16 -14.13
C GLY A 182 8.42 16.62 -12.70
N VAL A 183 7.28 16.17 -12.16
CA VAL A 183 7.21 15.40 -10.92
C VAL A 183 7.19 13.91 -11.27
N ARG A 184 8.09 13.14 -10.66
CA ARG A 184 8.27 11.70 -10.92
C ARG A 184 8.23 10.89 -9.63
N PRO A 185 7.81 9.62 -9.65
CA PRO A 185 8.17 8.68 -8.58
C PRO A 185 9.67 8.40 -8.65
N SER A 186 10.35 8.36 -7.51
CA SER A 186 11.78 7.98 -7.46
C SER A 186 11.94 6.47 -7.47
N GLU A 187 13.08 5.94 -7.92
CA GLU A 187 13.33 4.49 -7.81
C GLU A 187 13.45 4.03 -6.35
N ALA A 188 13.03 2.80 -6.08
CA ALA A 188 13.12 2.19 -4.73
C ALA A 188 14.57 1.89 -4.32
N THR A 189 15.39 1.63 -5.33
CA THR A 189 16.83 1.36 -5.23
C THR A 189 17.68 2.62 -5.12
N ASP A 190 17.08 3.81 -5.00
CA ASP A 190 17.80 5.08 -4.88
C ASP A 190 17.71 5.68 -3.47
N THR A 191 18.83 6.23 -3.02
CA THR A 191 18.90 7.26 -2.00
C THR A 191 19.03 8.60 -2.71
N LEU A 192 18.08 9.49 -2.46
CA LEU A 192 18.02 10.83 -3.05
C LEU A 192 18.77 11.82 -2.17
N LEU A 193 19.62 12.66 -2.76
CA LEU A 193 20.38 13.68 -2.05
C LEU A 193 20.06 15.06 -2.59
N LEU A 194 19.68 15.98 -1.70
CA LEU A 194 19.35 17.35 -2.03
C LEU A 194 20.40 18.30 -1.45
N ARG A 195 20.99 19.15 -2.28
CA ARG A 195 21.95 20.17 -1.86
C ARG A 195 22.02 21.33 -2.84
N ALA A 196 21.95 22.56 -2.33
CA ALA A 196 22.06 23.80 -3.10
C ALA A 196 21.24 23.81 -4.41
N GLY A 197 19.99 23.33 -4.36
CA GLY A 197 19.06 23.33 -5.50
C GLY A 197 19.29 22.20 -6.51
N ARG A 198 20.15 21.24 -6.18
CA ARG A 198 20.41 20.04 -6.98
C ARG A 198 19.83 18.81 -6.31
N LEU A 199 19.40 17.87 -7.14
CA LEU A 199 19.05 16.50 -6.78
C LEU A 199 20.14 15.57 -7.34
N MET A 200 20.60 14.62 -6.53
CA MET A 200 21.51 13.55 -6.95
C MET A 200 20.93 12.21 -6.51
N HIS A 201 21.13 11.20 -7.33
CA HIS A 201 20.74 9.82 -7.04
C HIS A 201 22.02 9.05 -6.67
N ARG A 202 21.98 8.30 -5.57
CA ARG A 202 22.98 7.28 -5.25
C ARG A 202 22.24 5.96 -5.05
N GLN A 203 22.86 4.85 -5.43
CA GLN A 203 22.27 3.54 -5.15
C GLN A 203 22.08 3.35 -3.64
N ASN A 204 20.87 2.98 -3.24
CA ASN A 204 20.50 2.55 -1.89
C ASN A 204 21.39 1.35 -1.52
N PRO A 205 22.13 1.38 -0.38
CA PRO A 205 22.98 0.26 0.03
C PRO A 205 22.23 -1.09 0.14
N GLY A 206 20.93 -1.05 0.44
CA GLY A 206 20.07 -2.23 0.49
C GLY A 206 19.60 -2.74 -0.88
N ALA A 207 19.83 -2.02 -1.99
CA ALA A 207 19.41 -2.45 -3.33
C ALA A 207 20.02 -3.81 -3.72
N GLY A 208 21.24 -4.08 -3.25
CA GLY A 208 21.91 -5.38 -3.42
C GLY A 208 21.26 -6.55 -2.65
N LEU A 209 20.23 -6.33 -1.84
CA LEU A 209 19.45 -7.41 -1.20
C LEU A 209 18.42 -8.04 -2.15
N LEU A 210 18.06 -7.34 -3.23
CA LEU A 210 17.14 -7.80 -4.27
C LEU A 210 17.80 -8.80 -5.24
N THR A 211 19.13 -8.84 -5.29
CA THR A 211 19.95 -9.76 -6.07
C THR A 211 20.78 -10.62 -5.12
N SER A 212 21.07 -11.87 -5.45
CA SER A 212 22.04 -12.68 -4.71
C SER A 212 22.49 -13.86 -5.55
N SER A 213 23.70 -14.34 -5.27
CA SER A 213 24.24 -15.60 -5.77
C SER A 213 23.92 -16.81 -4.85
N ASP A 214 23.10 -16.60 -3.81
CA ASP A 214 22.64 -17.67 -2.91
C ASP A 214 21.92 -18.79 -3.67
N SER A 215 22.04 -20.02 -3.16
CA SER A 215 21.24 -21.14 -3.65
C SER A 215 19.74 -20.92 -3.41
N TYR A 216 18.91 -21.65 -4.16
CA TYR A 216 17.46 -21.67 -3.97
C TYR A 216 17.09 -22.00 -2.50
N ASP A 217 17.68 -23.07 -1.95
CA ASP A 217 17.36 -23.56 -0.61
C ASP A 217 17.76 -22.54 0.47
N THR A 218 18.97 -21.97 0.39
CA THR A 218 19.44 -20.91 1.30
C THR A 218 18.51 -19.70 1.27
N SER A 219 18.11 -19.28 0.07
CA SER A 219 17.20 -18.15 -0.13
C SER A 219 15.79 -18.43 0.40
N LEU A 220 15.32 -19.67 0.30
CA LEU A 220 14.04 -20.11 0.86
C LEU A 220 14.07 -20.17 2.39
N GLU A 221 15.13 -20.71 2.99
CA GLU A 221 15.32 -20.77 4.45
C GLU A 221 15.34 -19.37 5.07
N LEU A 222 16.19 -18.47 4.55
CA LEU A 222 16.24 -17.06 4.97
C LEU A 222 14.87 -16.37 4.80
N GLY A 223 14.16 -16.66 3.71
CA GLY A 223 12.80 -16.16 3.51
C GLY A 223 11.84 -16.62 4.60
N VAL A 224 11.82 -17.91 4.93
CA VAL A 224 10.98 -18.46 6.01
C VAL A 224 11.31 -17.82 7.36
N GLU A 225 12.59 -17.65 7.69
CA GLU A 225 13.03 -16.98 8.92
C GLU A 225 12.54 -15.52 8.98
N GLN A 226 12.63 -14.76 7.88
CA GLN A 226 12.15 -13.39 7.79
C GLN A 226 10.62 -13.29 7.98
N ILE A 227 9.82 -14.22 7.42
CA ILE A 227 8.36 -14.27 7.69
C ILE A 227 8.10 -14.52 9.19
N VAL A 228 8.78 -15.49 9.79
CA VAL A 228 8.61 -15.86 11.20
C VAL A 228 9.03 -14.74 12.14
N LEU A 229 10.16 -14.07 11.87
CA LEU A 229 10.64 -12.92 12.64
C LEU A 229 9.60 -11.78 12.62
N ALA A 230 9.09 -11.42 11.44
CA ALA A 230 8.11 -10.34 11.31
C ALA A 230 6.75 -10.68 11.93
N ALA A 231 6.30 -11.94 11.85
CA ALA A 231 5.11 -12.42 12.55
C ALA A 231 5.27 -12.32 14.08
N ARG A 232 6.44 -12.71 14.61
CA ARG A 232 6.78 -12.56 16.04
C ARG A 232 6.83 -11.08 16.46
N ALA A 233 7.48 -10.23 15.67
CA ALA A 233 7.55 -8.80 15.91
C ALA A 233 6.17 -8.12 15.91
N ALA A 234 5.26 -8.54 15.03
CA ALA A 234 3.86 -8.11 15.02
C ALA A 234 3.14 -8.47 16.33
N VAL A 235 3.24 -9.74 16.76
CA VAL A 235 2.65 -10.23 18.02
C VAL A 235 3.26 -9.55 19.25
N ALA A 236 4.56 -9.26 19.23
CA ALA A 236 5.28 -8.63 20.33
C ALA A 236 5.13 -7.10 20.38
N CYS A 237 4.63 -6.44 19.32
CA CYS A 237 4.61 -4.98 19.23
C CYS A 237 3.80 -4.34 20.36
N ALA A 238 4.47 -3.63 21.27
CA ALA A 238 3.86 -2.95 22.41
C ALA A 238 3.17 -1.63 22.04
N SER A 239 3.35 -1.14 20.81
CA SER A 239 2.73 0.11 20.31
C SER A 239 1.26 -0.05 19.91
N VAL A 240 0.72 -1.28 19.94
CA VAL A 240 -0.68 -1.63 19.68
C VAL A 240 -1.19 -2.50 20.82
N GLU A 241 -2.51 -2.61 20.97
CA GLU A 241 -3.17 -3.49 21.92
C GLU A 241 -3.32 -4.89 21.32
N GLN A 242 -3.84 -4.98 20.08
CA GLN A 242 -4.06 -6.23 19.35
C GLN A 242 -3.47 -6.22 17.93
N THR A 243 -3.25 -7.41 17.40
CA THR A 243 -2.85 -7.66 16.01
C THR A 243 -3.99 -8.36 15.28
N VAL A 244 -4.46 -7.82 14.16
CA VAL A 244 -5.56 -8.37 13.38
C VAL A 244 -5.02 -8.94 12.07
N VAL A 245 -5.23 -10.24 11.85
CA VAL A 245 -4.63 -11.02 10.76
C VAL A 245 -5.66 -11.31 9.69
N ASP A 246 -5.44 -10.81 8.48
CA ASP A 246 -6.26 -11.10 7.31
C ASP A 246 -5.99 -12.52 6.79
N ILE A 247 -7.01 -13.37 6.85
CA ILE A 247 -6.95 -14.78 6.45
C ILE A 247 -7.94 -15.07 5.31
N THR A 248 -7.43 -15.81 4.31
CA THR A 248 -8.13 -16.24 3.08
C THR A 248 -7.75 -17.69 2.79
N ALA A 249 -8.28 -18.30 1.73
CA ALA A 249 -7.79 -19.60 1.23
C ALA A 249 -6.47 -19.49 0.45
N GLY A 250 -5.97 -18.26 0.21
CA GLY A 250 -4.72 -17.99 -0.50
C GLY A 250 -3.50 -18.66 0.12
N LYS A 251 -2.39 -18.75 -0.64
CA LYS A 251 -1.12 -19.28 -0.11
C LYS A 251 -0.50 -18.28 0.87
N ASP A 252 -0.44 -17.01 0.48
CA ASP A 252 0.22 -15.92 1.21
C ASP A 252 -0.31 -15.78 2.66
N SER A 253 -1.64 -15.74 2.83
CA SER A 253 -2.27 -15.59 4.15
C SER A 253 -2.12 -16.85 5.02
N ARG A 254 -2.01 -18.03 4.40
CA ARG A 254 -1.69 -19.28 5.10
C ARG A 254 -0.23 -19.37 5.54
N LEU A 255 0.72 -18.78 4.79
CA LEU A 255 2.11 -18.65 5.24
C LEU A 255 2.19 -17.75 6.49
N VAL A 256 1.47 -16.63 6.49
CA VAL A 256 1.32 -15.76 7.68
C VAL A 256 0.73 -16.51 8.87
N LEU A 257 -0.36 -17.26 8.65
CA LEU A 257 -0.93 -18.11 9.69
C LEU A 257 0.11 -19.10 10.26
N GLY A 258 0.84 -19.82 9.41
CA GLY A 258 1.88 -20.76 9.84
C GLY A 258 2.97 -20.10 10.68
N ALA A 259 3.46 -18.92 10.27
CA ALA A 259 4.46 -18.16 11.01
C ALA A 259 3.96 -17.67 12.38
N LEU A 260 2.69 -17.23 12.47
CA LEU A 260 2.06 -16.82 13.73
C LEU A 260 1.91 -17.97 14.72
N LEU A 261 1.62 -19.19 14.26
CA LEU A 261 1.57 -20.37 15.14
C LEU A 261 2.91 -20.68 15.81
N GLY A 262 4.03 -20.27 15.20
CA GLY A 262 5.38 -20.32 15.76
C GLY A 262 5.76 -19.16 16.70
N SER A 263 4.79 -18.35 17.11
CA SER A 263 4.97 -17.17 17.98
C SER A 263 4.34 -17.37 19.36
N THR A 264 5.12 -17.25 20.44
CA THR A 264 4.60 -17.40 21.82
C THR A 264 3.56 -16.33 22.15
N GLY A 265 2.48 -16.69 22.84
CA GLY A 265 1.44 -15.76 23.29
C GLY A 265 0.52 -15.22 22.18
N TRP A 266 0.58 -15.77 20.96
CA TRP A 266 -0.22 -15.26 19.84
C TRP A 266 -1.72 -15.21 20.13
N LYS A 267 -2.27 -16.20 20.86
CA LYS A 267 -3.71 -16.28 21.16
C LYS A 267 -4.25 -15.11 21.99
N ASP A 268 -3.42 -14.52 22.84
CA ASP A 268 -3.83 -13.42 23.72
C ASP A 268 -3.92 -12.10 22.96
N ARG A 269 -3.10 -11.95 21.91
CA ARG A 269 -2.87 -10.70 21.18
C ARG A 269 -3.41 -10.67 19.76
N VAL A 270 -3.66 -11.83 19.14
CA VAL A 270 -4.12 -11.94 17.76
C VAL A 270 -5.62 -12.15 17.66
N SER A 271 -6.22 -11.55 16.64
CA SER A 271 -7.58 -11.79 16.18
C SER A 271 -7.56 -11.97 14.66
N PHE A 272 -8.44 -12.80 14.08
CA PHE A 272 -8.47 -13.06 12.64
C PHE A 272 -9.61 -12.33 11.94
N ASN A 273 -9.36 -11.83 10.74
CA ASN A 273 -10.33 -11.19 9.87
C ASN A 273 -10.44 -11.93 8.54
N THR A 274 -11.64 -12.10 8.02
CA THR A 274 -11.85 -12.64 6.67
C THR A 274 -12.98 -11.88 5.99
N LEU A 275 -12.83 -11.60 4.69
CA LEU A 275 -13.72 -10.69 3.95
C LEU A 275 -14.36 -11.43 2.78
N GLY A 276 -15.69 -11.32 2.68
CA GLY A 276 -16.47 -11.89 1.58
C GLY A 276 -17.86 -12.31 2.02
N ALA A 277 -18.66 -12.82 1.07
CA ALA A 277 -19.92 -13.46 1.41
C ALA A 277 -19.68 -14.80 2.12
N GLU A 278 -20.51 -15.14 3.11
CA GLU A 278 -20.47 -16.42 3.84
C GLU A 278 -20.54 -17.65 2.90
N SER A 279 -21.21 -17.51 1.76
CA SER A 279 -21.30 -18.54 0.72
C SER A 279 -19.98 -18.76 -0.06
N SER A 280 -19.00 -17.86 0.06
CA SER A 280 -17.70 -17.94 -0.60
C SER A 280 -16.90 -19.16 -0.12
N PRO A 281 -16.36 -19.99 -1.03
CA PRO A 281 -15.41 -21.03 -0.65
C PRO A 281 -14.19 -20.49 0.11
N ASP A 282 -13.74 -19.27 -0.22
CA ASP A 282 -12.59 -18.63 0.40
C ASP A 282 -12.85 -18.37 1.90
N VAL A 283 -13.96 -17.70 2.22
CA VAL A 283 -14.40 -17.41 3.60
C VAL A 283 -14.58 -18.72 4.39
N ARG A 284 -15.21 -19.75 3.80
CA ARG A 284 -15.37 -21.04 4.51
C ARG A 284 -14.03 -21.71 4.83
N ILE A 285 -13.08 -21.70 3.90
CA ILE A 285 -11.74 -22.28 4.11
C ILE A 285 -10.99 -21.46 5.16
N ALA A 286 -10.97 -20.13 5.01
CA ALA A 286 -10.36 -19.20 5.96
C ALA A 286 -10.91 -19.41 7.38
N SER A 287 -12.24 -19.50 7.53
CA SER A 287 -12.84 -19.73 8.84
C SER A 287 -12.50 -21.09 9.42
N THR A 288 -12.54 -22.15 8.60
CA THR A 288 -12.13 -23.50 9.04
C THR A 288 -10.68 -23.51 9.54
N LEU A 289 -9.77 -22.76 8.91
CA LEU A 289 -8.37 -22.66 9.35
C LEU A 289 -8.24 -21.96 10.71
N VAL A 290 -9.02 -20.90 10.96
CA VAL A 290 -9.06 -20.20 12.26
C VAL A 290 -9.60 -21.10 13.36
N ASP A 291 -10.68 -21.83 13.08
CA ASP A 291 -11.29 -22.77 14.03
C ASP A 291 -10.33 -23.91 14.38
N LEU A 292 -9.62 -24.48 13.38
CA LEU A 292 -8.64 -25.55 13.55
C LEU A 292 -7.47 -25.17 14.47
N VAL A 293 -7.03 -23.92 14.45
CA VAL A 293 -5.96 -23.43 15.33
C VAL A 293 -6.50 -22.95 16.69
N GLY A 294 -7.83 -22.93 16.87
CA GLY A 294 -8.51 -22.34 18.02
C GLY A 294 -8.19 -20.85 18.17
N GLY A 295 -8.29 -20.11 17.06
CA GLY A 295 -8.21 -18.66 17.02
C GLY A 295 -9.55 -17.99 17.36
N ARG A 296 -9.55 -16.66 17.43
CA ARG A 296 -10.75 -15.83 17.59
C ARG A 296 -10.90 -14.90 16.40
N PHE A 297 -12.13 -14.63 15.97
CA PHE A 297 -12.39 -13.60 14.96
C PHE A 297 -12.36 -12.22 15.57
N TYR A 298 -11.90 -11.26 14.78
CA TYR A 298 -12.01 -9.85 15.03
C TYR A 298 -13.47 -9.42 14.89
N THR A 299 -14.01 -8.73 15.90
CA THR A 299 -15.44 -8.37 15.99
C THR A 299 -15.79 -7.02 15.40
N GLY A 300 -14.84 -6.36 14.71
CA GLY A 300 -14.98 -4.98 14.25
C GLY A 300 -14.48 -3.96 15.28
N HIS A 301 -14.38 -2.71 14.82
CA HIS A 301 -14.10 -1.56 15.70
C HIS A 301 -15.28 -1.31 16.64
N ASP A 302 -15.03 -0.63 17.75
CA ASP A 302 -16.12 0.01 18.50
C ASP A 302 -16.84 1.01 17.58
N GLU A 303 -18.15 0.86 17.43
CA GLU A 303 -19.01 1.74 16.64
C GLU A 303 -18.90 3.21 17.09
N SER A 304 -18.52 3.46 18.35
CA SER A 304 -18.28 4.82 18.88
C SER A 304 -17.14 5.57 18.17
N VAL A 305 -16.20 4.84 17.54
CA VAL A 305 -15.05 5.40 16.82
C VAL A 305 -15.40 5.70 15.36
N LEU A 306 -16.36 4.98 14.77
CA LEU A 306 -16.72 5.11 13.36
C LEU A 306 -17.59 6.34 13.11
N ARG A 307 -17.14 7.20 12.19
CA ARG A 307 -17.85 8.42 11.79
C ARG A 307 -18.31 8.30 10.34
N PRO A 308 -19.52 8.77 9.97
CA PRO A 308 -19.92 8.86 8.59
C PRO A 308 -19.01 9.85 7.84
N VAL A 309 -18.61 9.49 6.62
CA VAL A 309 -17.78 10.34 5.74
C VAL A 309 -18.53 10.68 4.46
N THR A 310 -18.34 11.90 3.95
CA THR A 310 -19.00 12.36 2.73
C THR A 310 -18.24 11.87 1.49
N LEU A 311 -18.93 11.83 0.34
CA LEU A 311 -18.28 11.58 -0.95
C LEU A 311 -17.20 12.64 -1.25
N GLU A 312 -17.48 13.90 -0.91
CA GLU A 312 -16.57 15.04 -1.03
C GLU A 312 -15.28 14.79 -0.25
N TRP A 313 -15.37 14.48 1.06
CA TRP A 313 -14.21 14.14 1.88
C TRP A 313 -13.43 12.94 1.33
N ASN A 314 -14.12 11.88 0.87
CA ASN A 314 -13.45 10.74 0.24
C ASN A 314 -12.69 11.14 -1.03
N THR A 315 -13.28 12.03 -1.83
CA THR A 315 -12.69 12.53 -3.09
C THR A 315 -11.48 13.42 -2.81
N ASP A 316 -11.60 14.34 -1.86
CA ASP A 316 -10.52 15.22 -1.41
C ASP A 316 -9.36 14.43 -0.83
N PHE A 317 -9.64 13.46 0.05
CA PHE A 317 -8.62 12.56 0.58
C PHE A 317 -7.96 11.76 -0.56
N TRP A 318 -8.73 11.20 -1.50
CA TRP A 318 -8.21 10.41 -2.61
C TRP A 318 -7.29 11.22 -3.52
N LEU A 319 -7.75 12.40 -3.97
CA LEU A 319 -6.98 13.33 -4.78
C LEU A 319 -5.72 13.78 -4.06
N SER A 320 -5.82 14.06 -2.76
CA SER A 320 -4.67 14.49 -1.96
C SER A 320 -3.66 13.36 -1.73
N TYR A 321 -4.13 12.14 -1.47
CA TYR A 321 -3.26 11.00 -1.10
C TYR A 321 -2.66 10.31 -2.30
N TYR A 322 -3.49 9.86 -3.24
CA TYR A 322 -3.03 9.15 -4.43
C TYR A 322 -2.49 10.09 -5.50
N ALA A 323 -3.01 11.33 -5.59
CA ALA A 323 -2.53 12.35 -6.54
C ALA A 323 -2.38 11.84 -7.98
N GLY A 324 -3.29 10.96 -8.42
CA GLY A 324 -3.27 10.27 -9.72
C GLY A 324 -2.84 8.80 -9.65
N GLU A 325 -1.88 8.43 -8.81
CA GLU A 325 -1.16 7.15 -8.88
C GLU A 325 -2.01 5.88 -8.77
N TYR A 326 -3.24 5.98 -8.25
CA TYR A 326 -4.18 4.88 -8.12
C TYR A 326 -5.58 5.31 -8.59
N HIS A 327 -6.11 4.62 -9.60
CA HIS A 327 -7.32 5.04 -10.32
C HIS A 327 -8.62 4.44 -9.75
N ARG A 328 -8.52 3.38 -8.94
CA ARG A 328 -9.67 2.60 -8.44
C ARG A 328 -10.33 3.21 -7.20
N PHE A 329 -11.02 4.33 -7.37
CA PHE A 329 -11.71 5.04 -6.29
C PHE A 329 -12.63 4.13 -5.45
N GLY A 330 -12.28 3.96 -4.17
CA GLY A 330 -13.02 3.13 -3.21
C GLY A 330 -13.56 3.95 -2.05
N ALA A 331 -14.65 4.70 -2.27
CA ALA A 331 -15.25 5.53 -1.23
C ALA A 331 -15.78 4.68 -0.06
N ALA A 332 -15.33 5.02 1.16
CA ALA A 332 -15.92 4.49 2.37
C ALA A 332 -17.20 5.25 2.74
N SER A 333 -18.15 4.59 3.39
CA SER A 333 -19.33 5.24 3.98
C SER A 333 -19.07 5.72 5.41
N HIS A 334 -18.18 5.03 6.12
CA HIS A 334 -17.78 5.32 7.49
C HIS A 334 -16.27 5.20 7.62
N SER A 335 -15.68 5.88 8.60
CA SER A 335 -14.24 5.89 8.84
C SER A 335 -13.94 6.14 10.32
N PRO A 336 -12.94 5.46 10.92
CA PRO A 336 -12.36 5.86 12.20
C PRO A 336 -11.50 7.13 12.08
N LEU A 337 -11.25 7.64 10.86
CA LEU A 337 -10.43 8.83 10.57
C LEU A 337 -9.04 8.76 11.24
N GLY A 338 -8.41 7.59 11.20
CA GLY A 338 -7.11 7.38 11.84
C GLY A 338 -7.15 7.26 13.37
N ALA A 339 -8.30 7.16 14.04
CA ALA A 339 -8.38 6.94 15.51
C ALA A 339 -8.12 5.47 15.94
N ASN A 340 -8.27 4.54 15.00
CA ASN A 340 -8.00 3.09 14.97
C ASN A 340 -6.52 2.67 15.24
N ARG A 341 -5.79 3.40 16.10
CA ARG A 341 -4.33 3.21 16.33
C ARG A 341 -4.00 2.12 17.35
N THR A 342 -4.97 1.45 17.96
CA THR A 342 -4.70 0.35 18.92
C THR A 342 -4.53 -1.00 18.23
N GLU A 343 -4.59 -1.06 16.90
CA GLU A 343 -4.63 -2.31 16.13
C GLU A 343 -3.58 -2.34 15.02
N LEU A 344 -2.80 -3.42 14.93
CA LEU A 344 -1.88 -3.68 13.83
C LEU A 344 -2.53 -4.62 12.81
N GLY A 345 -2.64 -4.21 11.54
CA GLY A 345 -3.09 -5.09 10.46
C GLY A 345 -1.93 -5.90 9.87
N VAL A 346 -2.07 -7.23 9.89
CA VAL A 346 -1.11 -8.19 9.33
C VAL A 346 -1.78 -9.03 8.25
N GLY A 347 -1.10 -9.28 7.14
CA GLY A 347 -1.69 -10.06 6.04
C GLY A 347 -0.67 -10.67 5.09
N GLY A 348 -1.10 -11.73 4.40
CA GLY A 348 -0.35 -12.30 3.29
C GLY A 348 -0.35 -11.37 2.09
N ALA A 349 0.80 -11.21 1.45
CA ALA A 349 0.96 -10.37 0.27
C ALA A 349 2.25 -10.70 -0.47
N CYS A 350 2.47 -9.97 -1.57
CA CYS A 350 3.68 -10.02 -2.39
C CYS A 350 3.88 -11.36 -3.14
N GLY A 351 3.00 -12.36 -2.98
CA GLY A 351 3.01 -13.58 -3.80
C GLY A 351 2.80 -13.35 -5.30
N GLU A 352 2.29 -12.18 -5.69
CA GLU A 352 2.26 -11.73 -7.09
C GLU A 352 3.66 -11.57 -7.71
N LEU A 353 4.68 -11.23 -6.92
CA LEU A 353 6.08 -11.07 -7.37
C LEU A 353 6.76 -12.38 -7.78
N PHE A 354 6.20 -13.52 -7.40
CA PHE A 354 6.83 -14.85 -7.61
C PHE A 354 6.09 -15.72 -8.61
N ARG A 355 5.05 -15.18 -9.27
CA ARG A 355 4.15 -15.95 -10.16
C ARG A 355 4.01 -15.40 -11.58
N GLY A 356 4.82 -14.40 -11.96
CA GLY A 356 4.77 -13.83 -13.31
C GLY A 356 3.46 -13.09 -13.61
N PHE A 357 2.92 -12.29 -12.66
CA PHE A 357 1.55 -11.80 -12.77
C PHE A 357 1.30 -10.93 -14.01
N TRP A 358 2.26 -10.09 -14.42
CA TRP A 358 2.09 -9.33 -15.65
C TRP A 358 2.45 -10.14 -16.89
N THR A 359 3.44 -11.02 -16.80
CA THR A 359 3.81 -11.98 -17.85
C THR A 359 2.60 -12.81 -18.27
N GLU A 360 1.84 -13.38 -17.32
CA GLU A 360 0.59 -14.11 -17.61
C GLU A 360 -0.46 -13.23 -18.33
N VAL A 361 -0.54 -11.94 -18.02
CA VAL A 361 -1.54 -11.01 -18.58
C VAL A 361 -1.16 -10.51 -19.98
N VAL A 362 0.14 -10.34 -20.28
CA VAL A 362 0.61 -9.82 -21.57
C VAL A 362 1.37 -10.84 -22.42
N GLN A 363 1.31 -12.14 -22.07
CA GLN A 363 2.05 -13.23 -22.70
C GLN A 363 1.98 -13.25 -24.23
N ASP A 364 0.80 -13.04 -24.81
CA ASP A 364 0.58 -13.02 -26.27
C ASP A 364 1.34 -11.87 -26.97
N HIS A 365 1.52 -10.74 -26.26
CA HIS A 365 2.29 -9.60 -26.75
C HIS A 365 3.79 -9.86 -26.62
N ILE A 366 4.23 -10.49 -25.52
CA ILE A 366 5.63 -10.90 -25.32
C ILE A 366 6.06 -11.88 -26.43
N GLN A 367 5.32 -13.00 -26.60
CA GLN A 367 5.66 -14.07 -27.55
C GLN A 367 5.75 -13.62 -29.02
N THR A 368 5.15 -12.49 -29.36
CA THR A 368 5.12 -11.98 -30.73
C THR A 368 6.11 -10.84 -30.97
N SER A 369 6.75 -10.30 -29.93
CA SER A 369 7.62 -9.12 -30.00
C SER A 369 9.10 -9.50 -29.84
N ALA A 370 9.99 -8.80 -30.54
CA ALA A 370 11.44 -9.03 -30.43
C ALA A 370 12.15 -8.06 -29.46
N THR A 371 11.52 -6.93 -29.12
CA THR A 371 12.12 -5.85 -28.30
C THR A 371 11.06 -5.20 -27.40
N ALA A 372 11.51 -4.45 -26.39
CA ALA A 372 10.63 -3.69 -25.50
C ALA A 372 9.83 -2.62 -26.26
N ALA A 373 10.45 -1.94 -27.24
CA ALA A 373 9.77 -1.00 -28.13
C ALA A 373 8.63 -1.65 -28.96
N GLU A 374 8.85 -2.86 -29.50
CA GLU A 374 7.80 -3.60 -30.19
C GLU A 374 6.67 -4.01 -29.23
N LEU A 375 7.03 -4.53 -28.05
CA LEU A 375 6.09 -4.95 -27.01
C LEU A 375 5.20 -3.78 -26.57
N ALA A 376 5.81 -2.64 -26.21
CA ALA A 376 5.11 -1.45 -25.77
C ALA A 376 4.18 -0.89 -26.87
N THR A 377 4.67 -0.74 -28.10
CA THR A 377 3.87 -0.27 -29.25
C THR A 377 2.65 -1.15 -29.46
N ARG A 378 2.81 -2.48 -29.43
CA ARG A 378 1.71 -3.44 -29.63
C ARG A 378 0.74 -3.46 -28.47
N LEU A 379 1.24 -3.45 -27.22
CA LEU A 379 0.42 -3.45 -26.02
C LEU A 379 -0.42 -2.18 -25.92
N VAL A 380 0.17 -1.00 -26.13
CA VAL A 380 -0.56 0.28 -26.19
C VAL A 380 -1.58 0.25 -27.34
N SER A 381 -1.20 -0.18 -28.55
CA SER A 381 -2.13 -0.25 -29.69
C SER A 381 -3.32 -1.20 -29.46
N ALA A 382 -3.10 -2.35 -28.84
CA ALA A 382 -4.13 -3.33 -28.52
C ALA A 382 -5.03 -2.89 -27.36
N ALA A 383 -4.44 -2.27 -26.33
CA ALA A 383 -5.15 -1.75 -25.17
C ALA A 383 -5.95 -0.47 -25.47
N SER A 384 -5.59 0.27 -26.53
CA SER A 384 -6.24 1.53 -26.93
C SER A 384 -7.71 1.36 -27.34
N GLN A 385 -8.59 2.06 -26.61
CA GLN A 385 -9.96 2.32 -27.04
C GLN A 385 -9.99 3.01 -28.43
N PRO A 386 -10.96 2.72 -29.32
CA PRO A 386 -10.98 3.22 -30.70
C PRO A 386 -10.81 4.74 -30.87
N GLU A 387 -11.42 5.54 -29.99
CA GLU A 387 -11.38 7.00 -29.98
C GLU A 387 -10.00 7.58 -29.64
N TRP A 388 -9.15 6.84 -28.95
CA TRP A 388 -7.81 7.28 -28.57
C TRP A 388 -6.74 6.95 -29.62
N ARG A 389 -7.01 6.05 -30.58
CA ARG A 389 -6.00 5.50 -31.52
C ARG A 389 -5.31 6.51 -32.43
N SER A 390 -5.83 7.74 -32.53
CA SER A 390 -5.22 8.85 -33.26
C SER A 390 -4.81 10.01 -32.35
N HIS A 391 -4.70 9.78 -31.04
CA HIS A 391 -4.32 10.81 -30.07
C HIS A 391 -2.82 11.05 -30.13
N ALA A 392 -2.42 12.32 -30.21
CA ALA A 392 -1.03 12.74 -30.47
C ALA A 392 0.01 12.37 -29.39
N TYR A 393 -0.41 11.71 -28.31
CA TYR A 393 0.45 11.24 -27.23
C TYR A 393 0.50 9.70 -27.11
N LEU A 394 -0.24 8.91 -27.90
CA LEU A 394 -0.15 7.44 -27.79
C LEU A 394 1.25 6.91 -28.14
N ASP A 395 1.89 7.46 -29.16
CA ASP A 395 3.27 7.09 -29.52
C ASP A 395 4.22 7.39 -28.35
N ALA A 396 4.07 8.56 -27.71
CA ALA A 396 4.84 8.92 -26.51
C ALA A 396 4.55 8.01 -25.29
N VAL A 397 3.33 7.47 -25.16
CA VAL A 397 3.01 6.46 -24.12
C VAL A 397 3.70 5.13 -24.42
N ALA A 398 3.81 4.73 -25.69
CA ALA A 398 4.56 3.54 -26.09
C ALA A 398 6.08 3.72 -25.92
N ASP A 399 6.62 4.87 -26.32
CA ASP A 399 8.04 5.22 -26.16
C ASP A 399 8.44 5.25 -24.67
N ASP A 400 7.66 5.91 -23.82
CA ASP A 400 7.94 5.96 -22.38
C ASP A 400 7.80 4.57 -21.72
N LEU A 401 6.83 3.76 -22.12
CA LEU A 401 6.69 2.39 -21.62
C LEU A 401 7.88 1.51 -22.05
N ALA A 402 8.36 1.65 -23.29
CA ALA A 402 9.55 0.96 -23.76
C ALA A 402 10.79 1.36 -22.96
N ALA A 403 11.01 2.66 -22.77
CA ALA A 403 12.10 3.18 -21.94
C ALA A 403 11.99 2.71 -20.48
N ASP A 404 10.78 2.60 -19.93
CA ASP A 404 10.56 2.07 -18.57
C ASP A 404 10.82 0.58 -18.44
N LEU A 405 10.59 -0.22 -19.48
CA LEU A 405 10.94 -1.64 -19.52
C LEU A 405 12.46 -1.81 -19.63
N GLU A 406 13.12 -1.10 -20.56
CA GLU A 406 14.56 -1.18 -20.83
C GLU A 406 15.44 -0.63 -19.69
N ARG A 407 14.90 0.27 -18.85
CA ARG A 407 15.57 0.81 -17.66
C ARG A 407 15.58 -0.16 -16.47
N GLY A 408 14.81 -1.24 -16.52
CA GLY A 408 14.76 -2.26 -15.49
C GLY A 408 16.00 -3.17 -15.47
N ALA A 409 16.05 -4.08 -14.51
CA ALA A 409 17.14 -5.06 -14.38
C ALA A 409 16.90 -6.37 -15.16
N GLY A 410 15.88 -6.43 -16.01
CA GLY A 410 15.48 -7.65 -16.72
C GLY A 410 16.27 -7.90 -18.01
N GLU A 411 16.71 -9.14 -18.23
CA GLU A 411 17.45 -9.54 -19.44
C GLU A 411 16.52 -9.99 -20.58
N THR A 412 15.38 -10.62 -20.24
CA THR A 412 14.32 -11.01 -21.19
C THR A 412 13.13 -10.06 -21.14
N LEU A 413 12.22 -10.14 -22.12
CA LEU A 413 10.98 -9.34 -22.12
C LEU A 413 10.07 -9.72 -20.93
N GLU A 414 10.04 -11.00 -20.57
CA GLU A 414 9.40 -11.51 -19.35
C GLU A 414 10.00 -10.85 -18.10
N ASP A 415 11.33 -10.85 -17.94
CA ASP A 415 12.00 -10.24 -16.79
C ASP A 415 11.76 -8.72 -16.71
N MET A 416 11.80 -8.02 -17.86
CA MET A 416 11.51 -6.58 -17.94
C MET A 416 10.09 -6.26 -17.49
N VAL A 417 9.11 -7.12 -17.83
CA VAL A 417 7.70 -6.97 -17.45
C VAL A 417 7.46 -7.25 -15.97
N GLU A 418 8.15 -8.22 -15.36
CA GLU A 418 8.06 -8.46 -13.91
C GLU A 418 8.84 -7.43 -13.08
N ASP A 419 9.97 -6.91 -13.59
CA ASP A 419 10.65 -5.78 -12.96
C ASP A 419 9.82 -4.48 -13.05
N HIS A 420 9.10 -4.27 -14.16
CA HIS A 420 8.09 -3.22 -14.29
C HIS A 420 6.93 -3.43 -13.31
N TYR A 421 6.42 -4.65 -13.15
CA TYR A 421 5.44 -4.97 -12.09
C TYR A 421 5.95 -4.50 -10.73
N LEU A 422 7.21 -4.80 -10.40
CA LEU A 422 7.80 -4.42 -9.11
C LEU A 422 7.93 -2.90 -8.96
N ARG A 423 8.51 -2.20 -9.94
CA ARG A 423 8.77 -0.75 -9.87
C ARG A 423 7.51 0.11 -9.91
N HIS A 424 6.41 -0.38 -10.49
CA HIS A 424 5.15 0.35 -10.62
C HIS A 424 4.05 -0.26 -9.76
N ARG A 425 3.48 -1.38 -10.23
CA ARG A 425 2.27 -1.99 -9.65
C ARG A 425 2.45 -2.36 -8.18
N ASN A 426 3.56 -3.00 -7.82
CA ASN A 426 3.78 -3.48 -6.46
C ASN A 426 3.84 -2.33 -5.45
N ARG A 427 4.43 -1.18 -5.83
CA ARG A 427 4.55 0.00 -4.96
C ARG A 427 3.19 0.62 -4.66
N SER A 428 2.38 0.87 -5.68
CA SER A 428 1.02 1.39 -5.48
C SER A 428 0.12 0.36 -4.78
N HIS A 429 0.15 -0.91 -5.20
CA HIS A 429 -0.72 -1.96 -4.67
C HIS A 429 -0.38 -2.35 -3.22
N CYS A 430 0.89 -2.44 -2.84
CA CYS A 430 1.30 -2.83 -1.48
C CYS A 430 1.56 -1.60 -0.58
N GLY A 431 2.16 -0.54 -1.13
CA GLY A 431 2.71 0.60 -0.40
C GLY A 431 1.80 1.80 -0.19
N MET A 432 0.91 2.12 -1.13
CA MET A 432 0.03 3.30 -0.99
C MET A 432 -1.20 3.01 -0.10
N ARG A 433 -0.93 2.80 1.19
CA ARG A 433 -1.91 2.34 2.19
C ARG A 433 -2.51 3.42 3.08
N GLY A 434 -2.05 4.68 3.01
CA GLY A 434 -2.58 5.78 3.82
C GLY A 434 -4.10 5.89 3.81
N PHE A 435 -4.74 5.64 2.66
CA PHE A 435 -6.21 5.49 2.55
C PHE A 435 -6.76 4.38 3.45
N THR A 436 -6.26 3.15 3.31
CA THR A 436 -6.61 2.00 4.15
C THR A 436 -6.37 2.29 5.63
N LEU A 437 -5.26 2.94 6.00
CA LEU A 437 -4.94 3.27 7.40
C LEU A 437 -5.95 4.22 8.02
N VAL A 438 -6.44 5.20 7.26
CA VAL A 438 -7.42 6.17 7.74
C VAL A 438 -8.82 5.54 7.88
N HIS A 439 -9.13 4.54 7.04
CA HIS A 439 -10.46 3.90 6.98
C HIS A 439 -10.65 2.61 7.78
N GLU A 440 -9.57 1.87 8.08
CA GLU A 440 -9.66 0.51 8.64
C GLU A 440 -8.87 0.40 9.96
N ARG A 441 -7.64 -0.12 9.92
CA ARG A 441 -6.70 -0.28 11.05
C ARG A 441 -5.32 0.23 10.66
N ALA A 442 -4.38 0.37 11.60
CA ALA A 442 -2.99 0.62 11.26
C ALA A 442 -2.36 -0.66 10.65
N GLY A 443 -2.66 -0.96 9.39
CA GLY A 443 -2.06 -2.03 8.62
C GLY A 443 -0.59 -1.76 8.29
N GLY A 444 0.20 -2.82 8.12
CA GLY A 444 1.53 -2.69 7.53
C GLY A 444 2.66 -3.48 8.20
N ILE A 445 2.37 -4.67 8.74
CA ILE A 445 3.22 -5.80 8.37
C ILE A 445 2.43 -6.67 7.41
N ARG A 446 2.65 -6.48 6.12
CA ARG A 446 2.63 -7.63 5.22
C ARG A 446 3.81 -8.49 5.66
N CYS A 447 3.68 -9.81 5.84
CA CYS A 447 4.85 -10.68 6.07
C CYS A 447 5.61 -10.92 4.75
N CYS A 448 5.85 -9.80 4.08
CA CYS A 448 6.65 -9.55 2.90
C CYS A 448 8.13 -9.18 3.21
N PRO A 449 8.69 -9.12 4.45
CA PRO A 449 10.14 -8.89 4.62
C PRO A 449 11.00 -10.01 4.04
N ALA A 450 10.39 -11.18 3.80
CA ALA A 450 10.97 -12.28 3.06
C ALA A 450 11.07 -12.04 1.55
N THR A 451 10.56 -10.93 0.99
CA THR A 451 10.53 -10.75 -0.47
C THR A 451 11.90 -10.64 -1.10
N CYS A 452 12.93 -10.12 -0.42
CA CYS A 452 14.30 -10.17 -0.93
C CYS A 452 14.73 -11.63 -1.15
N SER A 453 14.71 -12.42 -0.07
CA SER A 453 15.16 -13.81 -0.08
C SER A 453 14.26 -14.72 -0.95
N LEU A 454 12.94 -14.56 -0.91
CA LEU A 454 12.02 -15.33 -1.76
C LEU A 454 12.05 -14.89 -3.24
N ARG A 455 12.35 -13.62 -3.55
CA ARG A 455 12.59 -13.19 -4.95
C ARG A 455 13.87 -13.82 -5.47
N ARG A 456 14.95 -13.80 -4.67
CA ARG A 456 16.20 -14.50 -4.96
C ARG A 456 15.97 -15.99 -5.22
N ALA A 457 15.23 -16.69 -4.36
CA ALA A 457 14.82 -18.07 -4.60
C ALA A 457 14.07 -18.24 -5.93
N ALA A 458 13.06 -17.40 -6.20
CA ALA A 458 12.29 -17.46 -7.45
C ALA A 458 13.16 -17.23 -8.70
N SER A 459 14.06 -16.26 -8.67
CA SER A 459 15.03 -15.98 -9.75
C SER A 459 16.00 -17.15 -9.96
N THR A 460 16.58 -17.71 -8.89
CA THR A 460 17.47 -18.89 -8.99
C THR A 460 16.72 -20.08 -9.59
N MET A 461 15.46 -20.32 -9.19
CA MET A 461 14.63 -21.40 -9.75
C MET A 461 14.36 -21.23 -11.25
N ALA A 462 14.16 -19.99 -11.73
CA ALA A 462 13.98 -19.72 -13.15
C ALA A 462 15.26 -19.96 -13.96
N SER A 463 16.43 -19.72 -13.36
CA SER A 463 17.74 -19.90 -13.98
C SER A 463 18.25 -21.34 -14.03
N ASP A 464 17.74 -22.24 -13.18
CA ASP A 464 18.17 -23.65 -13.10
C ASP A 464 17.19 -24.62 -13.80
N PRO A 465 17.56 -25.20 -14.97
CA PRO A 465 16.71 -26.14 -15.70
C PRO A 465 16.38 -27.43 -14.93
N ALA A 466 17.23 -27.86 -14.00
CA ALA A 466 17.00 -29.07 -13.20
C ALA A 466 15.89 -28.85 -12.17
N ILE A 467 15.89 -27.69 -11.49
CA ILE A 467 14.81 -27.32 -10.57
C ILE A 467 13.52 -27.09 -11.36
N ALA A 468 13.57 -26.29 -12.42
CA ALA A 468 12.41 -25.98 -13.25
C ALA A 468 11.71 -27.24 -13.79
N SER A 469 12.45 -28.22 -14.30
CA SER A 469 11.87 -29.47 -14.82
C SER A 469 11.28 -30.37 -13.73
N SER A 470 11.84 -30.38 -12.52
CA SER A 470 11.30 -31.13 -11.37
C SER A 470 10.02 -30.53 -10.77
N SER A 471 9.77 -29.24 -11.00
CA SER A 471 8.66 -28.47 -10.40
C SER A 471 7.25 -28.83 -10.92
N THR A 472 7.16 -29.76 -11.88
CA THR A 472 5.89 -30.30 -12.38
C THR A 472 5.16 -31.11 -11.32
N CYS A 473 4.43 -30.42 -10.44
CA CYS A 473 3.54 -31.02 -9.46
C CYS A 473 2.61 -32.02 -10.15
N SER A 474 2.80 -33.31 -9.84
CA SER A 474 1.95 -34.37 -10.36
C SER A 474 0.49 -34.08 -9.99
N PRO A 475 -0.47 -34.16 -10.94
CA PRO A 475 -1.86 -33.77 -10.70
C PRO A 475 -2.61 -34.68 -9.71
N ASP A 476 -2.02 -35.80 -9.30
CA ASP A 476 -2.63 -36.82 -8.43
C ASP A 476 -2.48 -36.56 -6.91
N PHE A 477 -2.60 -35.31 -6.46
CA PHE A 477 -2.64 -35.00 -5.02
C PHE A 477 -4.08 -34.95 -4.48
N THR A 478 -4.67 -36.11 -4.22
CA THR A 478 -6.01 -36.21 -3.60
C THR A 478 -5.95 -36.15 -2.06
N PRO A 479 -6.83 -35.38 -1.38
CA PRO A 479 -6.70 -35.07 0.04
C PRO A 479 -7.20 -36.18 1.00
N ARG A 480 -6.87 -37.45 0.72
CA ARG A 480 -7.29 -38.61 1.54
C ARG A 480 -6.19 -39.26 2.39
N SER A 481 -4.93 -38.85 2.26
CA SER A 481 -3.78 -39.52 2.88
C SER A 481 -3.40 -39.03 4.29
N TRP A 482 -4.03 -37.97 4.81
CA TRP A 482 -3.62 -37.32 6.08
C TRP A 482 -4.51 -37.58 7.31
N MET A 483 -5.52 -38.46 7.20
CA MET A 483 -6.30 -38.95 8.35
C MET A 483 -6.19 -40.48 8.49
N CYS A 484 -5.00 -40.98 8.84
CA CYS A 484 -4.79 -42.30 9.49
C CYS A 484 -3.28 -42.55 9.76
N ARG A 485 -2.70 -41.88 10.77
CA ARG A 485 -1.38 -42.23 11.32
C ARG A 485 -1.14 -41.68 12.74
N SER A 486 -2.11 -41.93 13.63
CA SER A 486 -2.04 -41.61 15.05
C SER A 486 -2.80 -42.64 15.91
N ALA A 487 -2.50 -43.91 15.70
CA ALA A 487 -2.82 -45.00 16.61
C ALA A 487 -1.64 -46.00 16.59
N GLY A 488 -1.09 -46.33 17.75
CA GLY A 488 0.12 -47.14 17.86
C GLY A 488 -0.15 -48.64 17.73
N ALA A 489 0.81 -49.35 17.12
CA ALA A 489 0.98 -50.79 17.26
C ALA A 489 2.48 -51.11 17.20
N THR A 490 2.94 -51.98 18.09
CA THR A 490 4.34 -52.45 18.19
C THR A 490 4.72 -53.38 17.03
N PRO A 491 6.01 -53.47 16.66
CA PRO A 491 6.47 -54.35 15.59
C PRO A 491 6.56 -55.81 16.05
N SER A 492 6.32 -56.74 15.12
CA SER A 492 6.68 -58.16 15.23
C SER A 492 7.27 -58.66 13.92
N ASP A 493 8.30 -59.49 14.04
CA ASP A 493 9.22 -60.04 13.04
C ASP A 493 8.63 -60.62 11.74
N GLY A 494 9.46 -60.73 10.68
CA GLY A 494 9.19 -61.72 9.61
C GLY A 494 9.84 -61.56 8.22
N CYS A 495 11.11 -61.98 8.07
CA CYS A 495 11.66 -62.74 6.92
C CYS A 495 11.51 -62.28 5.44
N SER A 496 12.62 -61.79 4.87
CA SER A 496 13.41 -62.37 3.73
C SER A 496 12.78 -62.83 2.38
N GLY A 497 13.42 -62.43 1.26
CA GLY A 497 13.38 -63.12 -0.05
C GLY A 497 13.44 -62.14 -1.26
N SER A 498 14.60 -61.77 -1.80
CA SER A 498 15.46 -62.47 -2.78
C SER A 498 15.02 -62.39 -4.26
N SER A 499 15.78 -61.59 -5.05
CA SER A 499 16.19 -61.80 -6.46
C SER A 499 15.20 -62.28 -7.54
N GLY A 500 15.06 -61.52 -8.63
CA GLY A 500 14.48 -61.97 -9.91
C GLY A 500 14.87 -61.04 -11.07
N ALA A 501 15.29 -61.60 -12.21
CA ALA A 501 15.99 -60.86 -13.26
C ALA A 501 15.13 -60.36 -14.44
N ALA A 502 15.70 -59.39 -15.15
CA ALA A 502 15.39 -58.85 -16.48
C ALA A 502 14.40 -59.58 -17.41
N ARG A 503 13.57 -58.78 -18.11
CA ARG A 503 13.26 -59.02 -19.52
C ARG A 503 13.00 -57.74 -20.31
N SER A 504 13.57 -57.69 -21.50
CA SER A 504 13.46 -56.60 -22.49
C SER A 504 12.12 -56.60 -23.21
N GLY A 505 11.56 -55.42 -23.47
CA GLY A 505 10.40 -55.22 -24.35
C GLY A 505 10.53 -53.94 -25.15
N SER A 506 11.02 -54.05 -26.39
CA SER A 506 11.04 -52.93 -27.35
C SER A 506 9.65 -52.75 -27.98
N CYS A 507 9.14 -51.52 -28.00
CA CYS A 507 7.99 -51.17 -28.83
C CYS A 507 8.26 -49.89 -29.61
N SER A 508 8.34 -50.01 -30.92
CA SER A 508 8.56 -48.91 -31.85
C SER A 508 7.27 -48.12 -32.09
N THR A 509 7.37 -46.79 -32.14
CA THR A 509 6.30 -45.95 -32.69
C THR A 509 6.86 -45.03 -33.77
N SER A 510 6.42 -45.25 -35.01
CA SER A 510 6.77 -44.45 -36.17
C SER A 510 5.88 -43.19 -36.25
N ARG A 511 6.48 -42.00 -36.26
CA ARG A 511 5.78 -40.76 -36.61
C ARG A 511 5.93 -40.48 -38.10
N SER A 512 4.80 -40.50 -38.83
CA SER A 512 4.77 -40.16 -40.25
C SER A 512 4.68 -38.64 -40.48
N LEU A 513 5.57 -38.13 -41.33
CA LEU A 513 5.51 -36.76 -41.85
C LEU A 513 4.30 -36.60 -42.78
N ARG A 514 3.57 -35.49 -42.67
CA ARG A 514 2.67 -35.00 -43.73
C ARG A 514 2.90 -33.53 -44.02
N ARG A 515 3.09 -33.23 -45.32
CA ARG A 515 3.24 -31.87 -45.90
C ARG A 515 1.89 -31.12 -45.98
N PRO A 516 1.91 -29.78 -46.10
CA PRO A 516 0.71 -28.95 -46.03
C PRO A 516 -0.06 -28.87 -47.36
N LYS A 517 -1.35 -28.50 -47.28
CA LYS A 517 -2.14 -28.00 -48.42
C LYS A 517 -2.64 -26.58 -48.14
N ARG A 518 -2.65 -25.75 -49.19
CA ARG A 518 -2.99 -24.32 -49.15
C ARG A 518 -4.51 -24.08 -49.07
N GLY A 519 -4.88 -23.03 -48.33
CA GLY A 519 -5.75 -21.96 -48.82
C GLY A 519 -7.28 -22.16 -48.76
N ARG A 520 -7.94 -21.33 -47.95
CA ARG A 520 -9.22 -20.68 -48.28
C ARG A 520 -9.48 -19.47 -47.37
N THR A 521 -10.07 -18.42 -47.93
CA THR A 521 -10.47 -17.19 -47.24
C THR A 521 -11.75 -17.38 -46.42
N PRO A 522 -11.93 -16.66 -45.29
CA PRO A 522 -13.19 -16.68 -44.56
C PRO A 522 -14.22 -15.75 -45.22
N ARG A 523 -15.43 -16.28 -45.44
CA ARG A 523 -16.64 -15.47 -45.64
C ARG A 523 -17.23 -15.10 -44.28
N GLY A 524 -17.85 -13.92 -44.19
CA GLY A 524 -18.37 -13.38 -42.93
C GLY A 524 -19.46 -14.23 -42.27
N VAL A 525 -19.50 -14.19 -40.94
CA VAL A 525 -20.54 -14.81 -40.12
C VAL A 525 -21.53 -13.73 -39.70
N VAL A 526 -22.81 -13.92 -40.05
CA VAL A 526 -23.93 -13.11 -39.56
C VAL A 526 -24.35 -13.66 -38.20
N MET A 527 -24.25 -12.86 -37.13
CA MET A 527 -24.84 -13.22 -35.83
C MET A 527 -26.33 -12.89 -35.82
N CYS A 528 -27.17 -13.91 -35.66
CA CYS A 528 -28.58 -13.75 -35.32
C CYS A 528 -28.75 -13.55 -33.81
N THR A 529 -29.24 -12.39 -33.39
CA THR A 529 -29.65 -12.13 -32.00
C THR A 529 -30.99 -12.83 -31.69
N ARG A 530 -30.99 -13.73 -30.68
CA ARG A 530 -32.23 -14.26 -30.09
C ARG A 530 -32.58 -13.51 -28.81
N HIS A 531 -33.61 -12.67 -28.87
CA HIS A 531 -34.31 -12.22 -27.66
C HIS A 531 -35.09 -13.39 -27.04
N VAL A 532 -34.92 -13.63 -25.74
CA VAL A 532 -35.81 -14.49 -24.95
C VAL A 532 -36.61 -13.61 -24.00
N VAL A 533 -37.93 -13.53 -24.26
CA VAL A 533 -38.89 -12.83 -23.41
C VAL A 533 -39.43 -13.81 -22.37
N ALA A 534 -39.13 -13.56 -21.09
CA ALA A 534 -39.70 -14.35 -19.99
C ALA A 534 -41.14 -13.92 -19.70
N ARG A 535 -42.12 -14.70 -20.17
CA ARG A 535 -43.52 -14.64 -19.68
C ARG A 535 -43.69 -15.60 -18.51
N GLY A 536 -44.24 -15.14 -17.39
CA GLY A 536 -44.54 -15.99 -16.24
C GLY A 536 -45.78 -16.87 -16.44
N ARG A 537 -45.89 -17.95 -15.65
CA ARG A 537 -47.15 -18.67 -15.37
C ARG A 537 -47.19 -19.16 -13.92
N ARG A 538 -48.41 -19.43 -13.44
CA ARG A 538 -48.77 -19.75 -12.06
C ARG A 538 -48.90 -21.26 -11.81
N VAL A 539 -48.43 -21.69 -10.63
CA VAL A 539 -49.06 -22.64 -9.67
C VAL A 539 -49.43 -24.06 -10.17
N TRP A 540 -48.85 -25.12 -9.55
CA TRP A 540 -49.62 -26.10 -8.74
C TRP A 540 -48.77 -27.05 -7.86
N SER A 541 -49.35 -27.38 -6.69
CA SER A 541 -49.17 -28.56 -5.81
C SER A 541 -47.80 -29.23 -5.59
N GLY A 542 -47.26 -29.03 -4.38
CA GLY A 542 -47.40 -30.02 -3.29
C GLY A 542 -46.51 -31.28 -3.28
N ARG A 543 -45.72 -31.42 -2.20
CA ARG A 543 -45.38 -32.72 -1.56
C ARG A 543 -45.12 -32.50 -0.06
N ARG A 544 -45.64 -33.40 0.77
CA ARG A 544 -45.40 -33.43 2.23
C ARG A 544 -44.03 -34.06 2.52
N TRP A 545 -43.40 -33.64 3.61
CA TRP A 545 -42.41 -34.43 4.36
C TRP A 545 -42.80 -34.41 5.86
N PRO A 546 -42.68 -35.53 6.59
CA PRO A 546 -43.04 -35.61 8.01
C PRO A 546 -41.81 -35.45 8.93
N GLY A 547 -42.08 -35.13 10.19
CA GLY A 547 -41.08 -35.01 11.26
C GLY A 547 -40.65 -33.56 11.53
N GLY A 548 -40.74 -33.02 12.75
CA GLY A 548 -41.15 -33.65 14.01
C GLY A 548 -40.28 -33.18 15.16
N PHE A 549 -40.41 -31.92 15.57
CA PHE A 549 -39.77 -31.42 16.79
C PHE A 549 -40.80 -30.93 17.81
N THR A 550 -40.59 -31.35 19.05
CA THR A 550 -41.56 -31.24 20.14
C THR A 550 -41.47 -29.90 20.86
N CYS A 551 -42.61 -29.23 20.97
CA CYS A 551 -42.74 -28.02 21.78
C CYS A 551 -42.83 -28.40 23.27
N ARG A 552 -41.91 -27.89 24.11
CA ARG A 552 -42.07 -27.86 25.57
C ARG A 552 -42.19 -26.43 26.08
N ARG A 553 -43.43 -25.93 26.17
CA ARG A 553 -43.77 -24.89 27.15
C ARG A 553 -43.88 -25.55 28.53
N ARG A 554 -43.24 -24.96 29.55
CA ARG A 554 -43.84 -24.87 30.90
C ARG A 554 -43.56 -23.49 31.47
N ALA A 555 -44.60 -22.88 32.02
CA ALA A 555 -44.57 -21.59 32.69
C ALA A 555 -44.89 -21.77 34.18
N ARG A 556 -44.33 -20.88 35.01
CA ARG A 556 -44.85 -20.29 36.27
C ARG A 556 -43.68 -19.45 36.82
N CYS A 557 -43.76 -18.12 36.84
CA CYS A 557 -44.56 -17.29 37.75
C CYS A 557 -44.18 -17.48 39.22
N ASN A 558 -43.51 -16.47 39.80
CA ASN A 558 -44.09 -15.78 40.94
C ASN A 558 -43.63 -14.31 41.00
N ALA A 559 -44.43 -13.44 41.63
CA ALA A 559 -44.27 -11.98 41.54
C ALA A 559 -44.45 -11.29 42.90
N SER A 560 -43.68 -10.21 43.13
CA SER A 560 -43.92 -9.14 44.12
C SER A 560 -42.73 -8.17 44.12
N ARG A 561 -42.83 -6.85 44.35
CA ARG A 561 -43.96 -5.90 44.53
C ARG A 561 -43.40 -4.47 44.31
N ARG A 562 -44.27 -3.55 43.82
CA ARG A 562 -44.42 -2.08 44.09
C ARG A 562 -43.18 -1.30 44.64
N SER A 563 -42.82 -0.07 44.20
CA SER A 563 -43.61 1.13 43.81
C SER A 563 -42.64 2.20 43.23
N ALA A 564 -42.99 3.38 42.66
CA ALA A 564 -44.25 4.05 42.29
C ALA A 564 -44.00 5.15 41.20
N CYS A 565 -44.94 6.10 41.02
CA CYS A 565 -44.99 7.20 40.04
C CYS A 565 -44.84 8.60 40.71
N PRO A 566 -44.94 9.75 40.00
CA PRO A 566 -44.57 10.10 38.61
C PRO A 566 -43.87 11.49 38.48
N LYS A 567 -43.52 11.91 37.25
CA LYS A 567 -43.67 13.30 36.76
C LYS A 567 -43.69 13.33 35.22
N SER A 568 -44.63 14.05 34.61
CA SER A 568 -44.90 14.02 33.16
C SER A 568 -45.41 15.35 32.60
N LEU A 569 -44.80 15.83 31.52
CA LEU A 569 -45.24 16.89 30.58
C LEU A 569 -44.46 16.68 29.26
N PRO A 570 -44.87 17.27 28.11
CA PRO A 570 -46.15 17.15 27.41
C PRO A 570 -45.95 16.59 25.96
N PRO A 571 -47.01 16.31 25.17
CA PRO A 571 -46.88 15.62 23.87
C PRO A 571 -46.74 16.57 22.65
N PRO A 572 -46.13 16.13 21.54
CA PRO A 572 -46.19 16.83 20.26
C PRO A 572 -47.38 16.41 19.37
N CYS A 573 -47.72 17.33 18.47
CA CYS A 573 -48.90 17.38 17.61
C CYS A 573 -49.20 16.16 16.72
N SER A 574 -50.50 15.99 16.45
CA SER A 574 -51.05 15.06 15.46
C SER A 574 -51.08 15.62 14.03
N ALA A 575 -50.58 14.83 13.07
CA ALA A 575 -51.01 14.78 11.68
C ALA A 575 -50.74 13.33 11.21
N GLY A 576 -51.57 12.64 10.46
CA GLY A 576 -52.64 13.04 9.55
C GLY A 576 -52.61 12.02 8.40
N TRP A 577 -53.12 10.81 8.65
CA TRP A 577 -53.02 9.69 7.69
C TRP A 577 -53.94 9.91 6.48
N VAL A 578 -53.37 10.34 5.36
CA VAL A 578 -54.03 10.27 4.05
C VAL A 578 -53.55 9.02 3.32
N ARG A 579 -54.45 8.05 3.12
CA ARG A 579 -54.22 6.94 2.19
C ARG A 579 -54.44 7.45 0.76
N SER A 580 -53.38 7.50 -0.05
CA SER A 580 -53.51 7.57 -1.52
C SER A 580 -52.91 6.31 -2.15
N SER A 581 -53.75 5.60 -2.90
CA SER A 581 -53.40 4.36 -3.60
C SER A 581 -53.01 4.66 -5.05
N THR A 582 -51.75 4.44 -5.42
CA THR A 582 -51.33 4.27 -6.82
C THR A 582 -50.02 3.47 -6.91
N PRO A 583 -49.78 2.69 -7.98
CA PRO A 583 -48.72 1.69 -8.02
C PRO A 583 -47.35 2.29 -8.36
N ARG A 584 -46.28 1.76 -7.74
CA ARG A 584 -44.89 2.04 -8.12
C ARG A 584 -44.62 1.56 -9.55
N ARG A 585 -44.45 2.49 -10.49
CA ARG A 585 -43.70 2.22 -11.73
C ARG A 585 -42.22 2.14 -11.39
N ALA A 586 -41.53 1.14 -11.92
CA ALA A 586 -40.07 1.14 -11.93
C ALA A 586 -39.59 2.26 -12.86
N VAL A 587 -38.81 3.20 -12.34
CA VAL A 587 -38.09 4.18 -13.17
C VAL A 587 -36.79 3.54 -13.61
N ALA A 588 -36.74 3.08 -14.86
CA ALA A 588 -35.49 2.73 -15.50
C ALA A 588 -34.76 4.02 -15.86
N ILE A 589 -33.71 4.37 -15.10
CA ILE A 589 -32.81 5.47 -15.45
C ILE A 589 -31.91 4.97 -16.59
N SER A 590 -32.31 5.26 -17.83
CA SER A 590 -31.43 5.08 -18.98
C SER A 590 -30.48 6.28 -19.07
N TRP A 591 -29.19 6.07 -18.81
CA TRP A 591 -28.16 7.02 -19.20
C TRP A 591 -28.10 7.04 -20.74
N ARG A 592 -28.67 8.09 -21.35
CA ARG A 592 -28.36 8.47 -22.72
C ARG A 592 -27.27 9.54 -22.65
N CYS A 593 -26.10 9.27 -23.22
CA CYS A 593 -25.09 10.30 -23.43
C CYS A 593 -25.69 11.42 -24.28
N ALA A 594 -25.80 12.62 -23.70
CA ALA A 594 -26.18 13.80 -24.45
C ALA A 594 -24.98 14.22 -25.31
N SER A 595 -25.10 14.06 -26.62
CA SER A 595 -24.12 14.53 -27.60
C SER A 595 -23.97 16.05 -27.49
N TRP A 596 -22.80 16.52 -27.05
CA TRP A 596 -22.44 17.93 -27.16
C TRP A 596 -22.06 18.27 -28.61
N PRO A 597 -22.55 19.38 -29.18
CA PRO A 597 -22.23 19.76 -30.55
C PRO A 597 -20.83 20.38 -30.66
N SER A 598 -20.26 20.29 -31.86
CA SER A 598 -18.91 20.72 -32.19
C SER A 598 -18.68 22.22 -32.02
N MET A 599 -17.63 22.60 -31.28
CA MET A 599 -17.10 23.97 -31.32
C MET A 599 -16.33 24.19 -32.62
N ARG A 600 -16.79 25.16 -33.43
CA ARG A 600 -16.04 25.72 -34.55
C ARG A 600 -15.13 26.86 -34.08
N CYS A 601 -14.03 27.04 -34.79
CA CYS A 601 -13.07 28.12 -34.60
C CYS A 601 -13.72 29.51 -34.47
N TRP A 602 -13.19 30.34 -33.57
CA TRP A 602 -13.37 31.79 -33.60
C TRP A 602 -12.01 32.49 -33.66
N ARG A 603 -11.87 33.43 -34.59
CA ARG A 603 -10.71 34.33 -34.73
C ARG A 603 -11.03 35.68 -34.08
N HIS A 604 -10.01 36.26 -33.44
CA HIS A 604 -9.69 37.69 -33.24
C HIS A 604 -10.77 38.79 -33.03
N LEU A 605 -10.36 39.76 -32.18
CA LEU A 605 -10.88 41.12 -31.92
C LEU A 605 -11.96 41.25 -30.82
N PRO A 606 -12.02 42.40 -30.10
CA PRO A 606 -10.90 43.08 -29.44
C PRO A 606 -11.22 43.49 -27.98
N LEU A 607 -10.20 43.89 -27.21
CA LEU A 607 -10.34 44.34 -25.81
C LEU A 607 -11.06 45.72 -25.71
N PRO A 608 -12.02 45.90 -24.77
CA PRO A 608 -12.47 47.21 -24.34
C PRO A 608 -11.62 47.76 -23.18
N ARG A 609 -11.37 49.08 -23.21
CA ARG A 609 -10.75 49.84 -22.11
C ARG A 609 -11.83 50.32 -21.12
N CYS A 610 -11.51 50.30 -19.83
CA CYS A 610 -12.04 51.22 -18.81
C CYS A 610 -10.79 51.67 -18.02
N GLN A 611 -10.34 52.94 -17.97
CA GLN A 611 -10.99 54.19 -17.52
C GLN A 611 -11.35 54.19 -16.03
N ASP A 612 -10.43 54.74 -15.22
CA ASP A 612 -10.71 55.40 -13.94
C ASP A 612 -11.74 56.53 -14.13
N PRO A 613 -12.51 56.88 -13.09
CA PRO A 613 -12.08 58.04 -12.27
C PRO A 613 -12.42 57.93 -10.77
N GLY A 614 -11.73 58.71 -9.93
CA GLY A 614 -12.27 59.11 -8.63
C GLY A 614 -11.26 59.37 -7.51
N CYS A 615 -10.80 60.61 -7.36
CA CYS A 615 -10.06 61.04 -6.16
C CYS A 615 -11.00 61.19 -4.96
N GLY A 616 -10.53 60.79 -3.76
CA GLY A 616 -11.15 61.09 -2.47
C GLY A 616 -10.07 61.09 -1.37
N ARG A 617 -9.97 62.18 -0.61
CA ARG A 617 -8.93 62.43 0.41
C ARG A 617 -9.55 62.37 1.82
N THR A 618 -8.69 62.22 2.84
CA THR A 618 -8.90 62.54 4.29
C THR A 618 -10.01 61.74 4.99
N ASP A 619 -9.80 61.03 6.11
CA ASP A 619 -9.29 61.49 7.39
C ASP A 619 -8.71 60.35 8.29
N ASP A 620 -7.66 60.69 9.04
CA ASP A 620 -7.24 60.11 10.32
C ASP A 620 -7.54 61.18 11.41
N PRO A 621 -7.48 60.91 12.74
CA PRO A 621 -7.37 59.63 13.47
C PRO A 621 -8.39 59.50 14.64
N VAL A 622 -8.58 58.29 15.20
CA VAL A 622 -9.04 58.12 16.59
C VAL A 622 -8.32 56.94 17.26
N ALA A 623 -7.53 57.24 18.29
CA ALA A 623 -7.07 56.25 19.27
C ALA A 623 -8.05 56.15 20.45
N PRO A 624 -8.09 55.01 21.15
CA PRO A 624 -8.27 55.07 22.60
C PRO A 624 -7.14 54.35 23.35
N ASP A 625 -6.39 55.19 24.05
CA ASP A 625 -5.86 55.12 25.41
C ASP A 625 -5.81 53.81 26.23
N ARG A 626 -4.92 53.87 27.21
CA ARG A 626 -4.46 52.84 28.12
C ARG A 626 -5.46 52.49 29.22
N GLY A 627 -5.33 51.26 29.72
CA GLY A 627 -5.31 51.03 31.17
C GLY A 627 -6.29 50.00 31.71
N ARG A 628 -5.74 48.89 32.22
CA ARG A 628 -5.87 48.54 33.65
C ARG A 628 -4.82 47.51 34.06
N THR A 629 -4.25 47.75 35.23
CA THR A 629 -3.35 46.86 35.97
C THR A 629 -4.13 46.00 36.97
N LEU A 630 -3.42 45.04 37.58
CA LEU A 630 -3.90 44.09 38.60
C LEU A 630 -4.77 42.94 38.01
N ASP A 631 -4.69 41.70 38.51
CA ASP A 631 -4.25 41.30 39.85
C ASP A 631 -3.45 39.98 39.87
N GLU A 632 -2.57 39.83 40.87
CA GLU A 632 -1.76 38.62 41.05
C GLU A 632 -2.60 37.49 41.68
N ARG A 633 -2.58 36.28 41.10
CA ARG A 633 -2.90 35.06 41.87
C ARG A 633 -1.91 33.94 41.64
N ARG A 634 -1.11 33.72 42.69
CA ARG A 634 -0.32 32.51 42.93
C ARG A 634 -1.24 31.29 42.90
N SER A 635 -0.78 30.20 42.29
CA SER A 635 -1.24 28.85 42.62
C SER A 635 -0.01 28.00 42.95
N GLU A 636 -0.10 27.29 44.07
CA GLU A 636 1.04 26.69 44.75
C GLU A 636 1.37 25.30 44.20
N ALA A 637 2.66 24.96 44.17
CA ALA A 637 3.12 23.61 43.91
C ALA A 637 3.12 22.78 45.21
N PRO A 638 2.63 21.53 45.22
CA PRO A 638 2.88 20.60 46.32
C PRO A 638 4.28 19.98 46.16
N ARG A 639 5.15 20.22 47.14
CA ARG A 639 6.36 19.43 47.40
C ARG A 639 6.10 18.45 48.57
N ALA A 640 7.00 17.47 48.68
CA ALA A 640 7.08 16.40 49.68
C ALA A 640 6.21 15.15 49.37
N ALA A 641 6.64 13.93 49.72
CA ALA A 641 7.77 13.56 50.56
C ALA A 641 8.66 12.46 49.94
N ALA A 642 9.94 12.45 50.33
CA ALA A 642 10.85 11.34 50.08
C ALA A 642 10.74 10.30 51.20
N ALA A 643 10.84 9.02 50.84
CA ALA A 643 11.12 7.92 51.77
C ALA A 643 12.05 6.91 51.08
N SER A 644 13.21 6.67 51.70
CA SER A 644 14.31 5.88 51.13
C SER A 644 14.40 4.50 51.77
N ALA A 645 14.47 3.44 50.95
CA ALA A 645 15.08 2.16 51.32
C ALA A 645 15.52 1.41 50.04
N GLY A 646 16.82 1.16 49.88
CA GLY A 646 17.36 0.30 48.82
C GLY A 646 17.32 -1.18 49.21
N PRO A 647 17.75 -2.08 48.31
CA PRO A 647 19.17 -2.44 48.39
C PRO A 647 19.94 -2.56 47.05
N ARG A 648 21.26 -2.42 47.22
CA ARG A 648 22.41 -2.48 46.29
C ARG A 648 22.31 -3.42 45.07
N PRO A 649 22.86 -3.02 43.89
CA PRO A 649 23.27 -3.96 42.84
C PRO A 649 24.61 -4.63 43.17
N GLY A 650 24.78 -5.89 42.78
CA GLY A 650 26.02 -6.66 42.94
C GLY A 650 27.05 -6.35 41.86
N SER A 651 28.32 -6.23 42.25
CA SER A 651 29.45 -6.06 41.34
C SER A 651 29.96 -7.39 40.80
N ALA A 652 30.07 -7.54 39.48
CA ALA A 652 30.85 -8.60 38.85
C ALA A 652 32.06 -7.99 38.10
N ARG A 653 33.26 -8.44 38.44
CA ARG A 653 34.53 -8.06 37.79
C ARG A 653 35.29 -9.33 37.37
N HIS A 654 36.08 -9.20 36.30
CA HIS A 654 37.03 -10.19 35.76
C HIS A 654 36.37 -11.44 35.13
N ARG A 655 36.83 -11.93 33.98
CA ARG A 655 38.24 -12.06 33.57
C ARG A 655 38.57 -11.49 32.18
N ARG A 656 39.77 -10.92 32.07
CA ARG A 656 40.52 -10.87 30.80
C ARG A 656 41.33 -12.17 30.70
N SER A 657 41.42 -12.76 29.52
CA SER A 657 42.47 -13.71 29.17
C SER A 657 43.39 -13.05 28.16
N CYS A 658 44.68 -12.94 28.49
CA CYS A 658 45.70 -12.59 27.50
C CYS A 658 45.90 -13.78 26.55
N GLY A 659 46.26 -13.45 25.31
CA GLY A 659 46.75 -14.38 24.31
C GLY A 659 47.69 -13.57 23.42
N ASP A 660 48.97 -13.59 23.76
CA ASP A 660 50.03 -12.97 22.97
C ASP A 660 50.25 -13.79 21.67
N GLY A 661 50.72 -13.13 20.61
CA GLY A 661 50.84 -13.74 19.29
C GLY A 661 51.18 -12.73 18.20
N ASP A 662 52.33 -12.08 18.37
CA ASP A 662 53.30 -11.60 17.37
C ASP A 662 52.79 -11.14 15.99
N ASP A 663 53.01 -9.84 15.75
CA ASP A 663 53.78 -9.28 14.63
C ASP A 663 53.63 -9.92 13.23
N ASP A 664 53.06 -9.14 12.30
CA ASP A 664 53.95 -8.59 11.26
C ASP A 664 53.40 -7.28 10.64
N LEU A 665 54.34 -6.41 10.26
CA LEU A 665 54.08 -5.12 9.60
C LEU A 665 53.93 -5.32 8.08
N LEU A 666 53.19 -4.45 7.39
CA LEU A 666 53.78 -3.58 6.34
C LEU A 666 52.77 -2.57 5.76
N GLU A 667 53.31 -1.45 5.30
CA GLU A 667 52.60 -0.31 4.72
C GLU A 667 52.39 -0.44 3.20
N GLY A 668 51.48 0.38 2.66
CA GLY A 668 51.38 0.69 1.23
C GLY A 668 50.07 0.20 0.58
N GLY A 669 49.39 0.98 -0.26
CA GLY A 669 49.73 2.32 -0.74
C GLY A 669 49.46 2.47 -2.24
N SER A 670 48.17 2.48 -2.62
CA SER A 670 47.67 2.92 -3.94
C SER A 670 46.16 3.08 -3.89
#